data_AF-K7MLU1-F1
#
_entry.id   AF-K7MLU1-F1
#
_cell.length_a   1.000
_cell.length_b   1.000
_cell.length_c   1.000
_cell.angle_alpha   90.00
_cell.angle_beta   90.00
_cell.angle_gamma   90.00
#
_symmetry.space_group_name_H-M   'P 1'
#
loop_
_entity.id
_entity.type
_entity.pdbx_description
1 polymer ?
#
loop_
_entity_poly.entity_id
_entity_poly.type
_entity_poly.pdbx_seq_one_letter_code
_entity_poly.pdbx_strand_id
1 'polypeptide(L)'
;MVTGNLMKRVLALGDKLRVFLSLAWESVWKMGRDDPRRVIYAFKVGFSLTLVSLLYLLEPFFKGLGENVIWAVMTVVVVFQFTAGATLCKGLNRGFGTLSAGLLAFLIKYFSSGCGHVFHALVIGATVFIIGASSSYMRFFPCIKKNYDYGVNIFLLTYNLVAVSGYRIDNVFKMAHERFSNIAIGVAICLLMSLLVFPNWSGEALHNSTASKLEGLAKSLEACVNEYFYGEMETSGDKKSSEDIYEGYKAVLDSKSTDETQALHASWEPRHLCRKFPWQQYVKVGTVIRQFGYTVVSLHGCLKTEIQTPQFVRVLFKNHCTRLAKEVSKVLIELANSIRNRRHCSQEILSDNLKEALLDLNTAIKSQPRLFLGSNDYQDNNMPVIPGSQEAGKKTNDANGVKTDSLALQECKTKRACTEQEPPKELAERKVLIRPQLTKIVITSLEFSEALPFAAFASLLVETVVKLDSVIEEVEELGRLACFKEYITDDKIIVSFGHLWMAYCIPNSPSLQGWKTGPCCLFGWNIGKNRVNGKPQIKYHDIDLTFPTSLVDKTFLRGKELKCCYRATIDGFSATNFHECCDFKGPCVIIGYTNKSFKFGAFNPEGYRSTDDYYDTFDAFLFYWIDNETTKPIMLPKVGGSGAALFDYARGGPQFGADGLLIGPPLAPVMGGFAGPDTNSGIGDLRQAKSRLGLSYAKREDGKESIFGDESRATLEEVEVFCSPQIASLY
;
A
#
# COMPACT_ATOMS: atom_id res chain seq x y z
N MET A 1 23.94 -42.61 -31.70
CA MET A 1 22.82 -41.64 -31.67
C MET A 1 22.50 -41.09 -30.27
N VAL A 2 22.71 -41.85 -29.18
CA VAL A 2 22.36 -41.42 -27.80
C VAL A 2 23.29 -40.32 -27.23
N THR A 3 24.58 -40.32 -27.59
CA THR A 3 25.57 -39.33 -27.11
C THR A 3 25.40 -37.93 -27.71
N GLY A 4 24.91 -37.81 -28.95
CA GLY A 4 24.69 -36.52 -29.61
C GLY A 4 23.52 -35.71 -29.03
N ASN A 5 22.50 -36.38 -28.47
CA ASN A 5 21.37 -35.72 -27.82
C ASN A 5 21.71 -35.20 -26.41
N LEU A 6 22.62 -35.86 -25.70
CA LEU A 6 23.10 -35.40 -24.39
C LEU A 6 23.93 -34.12 -24.53
N MET A 7 24.84 -34.09 -25.51
CA MET A 7 25.71 -32.94 -25.75
C MET A 7 24.92 -31.69 -26.20
N LYS A 8 23.86 -31.88 -27.01
CA LYS A 8 22.94 -30.79 -27.37
C LYS A 8 22.14 -30.26 -26.17
N ARG A 9 21.73 -31.13 -25.23
CA ARG A 9 21.03 -30.70 -24.00
C ARG A 9 21.95 -29.93 -23.05
N VAL A 10 23.22 -30.35 -22.91
CA VAL A 10 24.21 -29.65 -22.07
C VAL A 10 24.53 -28.26 -22.65
N LEU A 11 24.72 -28.14 -23.97
CA LEU A 11 24.94 -26.85 -24.63
C LEU A 11 23.72 -25.93 -24.48
N ALA A 12 22.50 -26.44 -24.69
CA ALA A 12 21.28 -25.66 -24.49
C ALA A 12 21.08 -25.23 -23.03
N LEU A 13 21.52 -26.03 -22.05
CA LEU A 13 21.50 -25.67 -20.64
C LEU A 13 22.52 -24.55 -20.34
N GLY A 14 23.73 -24.64 -20.91
CA GLY A 14 24.77 -23.61 -20.80
C GLY A 14 24.33 -22.27 -21.38
N ASP A 15 23.66 -22.27 -22.54
CA ASP A 15 23.13 -21.07 -23.16
C ASP A 15 21.99 -20.45 -22.33
N LYS A 16 21.08 -21.28 -21.79
CA LYS A 16 20.05 -20.81 -20.84
C LYS A 16 20.67 -20.23 -19.57
N LEU A 17 21.71 -20.86 -19.03
CA LEU A 17 22.42 -20.37 -17.85
C LEU A 17 23.10 -19.03 -18.12
N ARG A 18 23.71 -18.87 -19.30
CA ARG A 18 24.35 -17.62 -19.72
C ARG A 18 23.34 -16.49 -19.88
N VAL A 19 22.18 -16.75 -20.49
CA VAL A 19 21.10 -15.75 -20.64
C VAL A 19 20.52 -15.38 -19.28
N PHE A 20 20.33 -16.36 -18.38
CA PHE A 20 19.90 -16.10 -17.01
C PHE A 20 20.93 -15.24 -16.25
N LEU A 21 22.21 -15.57 -16.35
CA LEU A 21 23.29 -14.80 -15.75
C LEU A 21 23.39 -13.38 -16.31
N SER A 22 23.17 -13.18 -17.62
CA SER A 22 23.17 -11.83 -18.20
C SER A 22 21.97 -11.00 -17.76
N LEU A 23 20.77 -11.60 -17.68
CA LEU A 23 19.57 -10.91 -17.18
C LEU A 23 19.67 -10.59 -15.69
N ALA A 24 20.23 -11.52 -14.90
CA ALA A 24 20.51 -11.31 -13.49
C ALA A 24 21.56 -10.19 -13.32
N TRP A 25 22.61 -10.18 -14.14
CA TRP A 25 23.63 -9.14 -14.13
C TRP A 25 23.06 -7.77 -14.49
N GLU A 26 22.23 -7.68 -15.53
CA GLU A 26 21.54 -6.43 -15.90
C GLU A 26 20.64 -5.93 -14.77
N SER A 27 19.92 -6.84 -14.09
CA SER A 27 19.05 -6.51 -12.95
C SER A 27 19.87 -6.01 -11.75
N VAL A 28 20.97 -6.69 -11.42
CA VAL A 28 21.91 -6.28 -10.35
C VAL A 28 22.55 -4.93 -10.67
N TRP A 29 22.94 -4.73 -11.92
CA TRP A 29 23.53 -3.48 -12.38
C TRP A 29 22.53 -2.32 -12.32
N LYS A 30 21.30 -2.55 -12.76
CA LYS A 30 20.19 -1.58 -12.64
C LYS A 30 19.92 -1.24 -11.19
N MET A 31 19.85 -2.25 -10.31
CA MET A 31 19.64 -2.07 -8.86
C MET A 31 20.72 -1.19 -8.21
N GLY A 32 21.98 -1.39 -8.58
CA GLY A 32 23.10 -0.60 -8.06
C GLY A 32 23.13 0.84 -8.61
N ARG A 33 22.66 1.04 -9.84
CA ARG A 33 22.55 2.36 -10.48
C ARG A 33 21.40 3.18 -9.88
N ASP A 34 20.26 2.55 -9.63
CA ASP A 34 19.06 3.21 -9.14
C ASP A 34 19.20 3.68 -7.67
N ASP A 35 19.90 2.90 -6.84
CA ASP A 35 20.20 3.29 -5.45
C ASP A 35 21.65 2.91 -5.06
N PRO A 36 22.62 3.84 -5.21
CA PRO A 36 24.03 3.57 -4.93
C PRO A 36 24.28 3.22 -3.45
N ARG A 37 23.35 3.57 -2.54
CA ARG A 37 23.48 3.25 -1.11
C ARG A 37 23.42 1.74 -0.87
N ARG A 38 22.71 0.99 -1.73
CA ARG A 38 22.63 -0.49 -1.65
C ARG A 38 23.96 -1.16 -1.95
N VAL A 39 24.71 -0.62 -2.90
CA VAL A 39 26.06 -1.11 -3.24
C VAL A 39 27.02 -0.86 -2.08
N ILE A 40 27.03 0.35 -1.54
CA ILE A 40 27.87 0.71 -0.38
C ILE A 40 27.49 -0.20 0.81
N TYR A 41 26.20 -0.42 1.07
CA TYR A 41 25.75 -1.33 2.12
C TYR A 41 26.28 -2.76 1.92
N ALA A 42 26.12 -3.35 0.73
CA ALA A 42 26.60 -4.70 0.43
C ALA A 42 28.11 -4.82 0.67
N PHE A 43 28.87 -3.81 0.24
CA PHE A 43 30.32 -3.75 0.49
C PHE A 43 30.65 -3.69 1.99
N LYS A 44 29.93 -2.88 2.77
CA LYS A 44 30.12 -2.82 4.24
C LYS A 44 29.86 -4.15 4.91
N VAL A 45 28.80 -4.86 4.52
CA VAL A 45 28.48 -6.19 5.08
C VAL A 45 29.59 -7.18 4.75
N GLY A 46 30.03 -7.22 3.48
CA GLY A 46 31.15 -8.06 3.05
C GLY A 46 32.43 -7.76 3.85
N PHE A 47 32.79 -6.47 3.97
CA PHE A 47 33.96 -6.05 4.73
C PHE A 47 33.86 -6.41 6.22
N SER A 48 32.67 -6.27 6.82
CA SER A 48 32.42 -6.65 8.22
C SER A 48 32.60 -8.15 8.46
N LEU A 49 32.10 -8.97 7.53
CA LEU A 49 32.28 -10.43 7.58
C LEU A 49 33.76 -10.79 7.44
N THR A 50 34.47 -10.18 6.48
CA THR A 50 35.91 -10.42 6.34
C THR A 50 36.69 -9.99 7.58
N LEU A 51 36.32 -8.88 8.22
CA LEU A 51 36.99 -8.40 9.43
C LEU A 51 36.79 -9.37 10.60
N VAL A 52 35.55 -9.85 10.83
CA VAL A 52 35.27 -10.86 11.85
C VAL A 52 36.01 -12.16 11.57
N SER A 53 36.01 -12.63 10.32
CA SER A 53 36.76 -13.82 9.93
C SER A 53 38.27 -13.65 10.07
N LEU A 54 38.82 -12.46 9.80
CA LEU A 54 40.24 -12.19 9.97
C LEU A 54 40.65 -12.18 11.44
N LEU A 55 39.83 -11.61 12.33
CA LEU A 55 40.04 -11.65 13.78
C LEU A 55 40.09 -13.08 14.32
N TYR A 56 39.43 -14.03 13.65
CA TYR A 56 39.50 -15.45 13.97
C TYR A 56 40.80 -16.10 13.51
N LEU A 57 41.23 -15.80 12.28
CA LEU A 57 42.42 -16.41 11.68
C LEU A 57 43.73 -15.92 12.31
N LEU A 58 43.72 -14.74 12.95
CA LEU A 58 44.88 -14.20 13.65
C LEU A 58 45.04 -14.86 15.04
N GLU A 59 46.04 -15.73 15.14
CA GLU A 59 46.39 -16.55 16.31
C GLU A 59 46.41 -15.84 17.69
N PRO A 60 46.91 -14.59 17.84
CA PRO A 60 46.86 -13.90 19.15
C PRO A 60 45.44 -13.55 19.61
N PHE A 61 44.48 -13.38 18.70
CA PHE A 61 43.08 -13.09 19.03
C PHE A 61 42.27 -14.38 19.26
N PHE A 62 42.58 -15.46 18.56
CA PHE A 62 41.92 -16.76 18.73
C PHE A 62 42.06 -17.33 20.15
N LYS A 63 43.24 -17.22 20.79
CA LYS A 63 43.47 -17.69 22.17
C LYS A 63 42.55 -17.03 23.21
N GLY A 64 42.03 -15.82 22.94
CA GLY A 64 41.11 -15.11 23.82
C GLY A 64 39.61 -15.28 23.49
N LEU A 65 39.27 -15.73 22.28
CA LEU A 65 37.89 -15.72 21.74
C LEU A 65 37.15 -17.08 21.84
N GLY A 66 37.87 -18.15 22.18
CA GLY A 66 37.30 -19.49 22.40
C GLY A 66 36.78 -20.19 21.13
N GLU A 67 36.32 -21.43 21.26
CA GLU A 67 35.81 -22.27 20.13
C GLU A 67 34.49 -21.75 19.52
N ASN A 68 33.88 -20.72 20.11
CA ASN A 68 32.50 -20.28 19.88
C ASN A 68 32.38 -19.10 18.88
N VAL A 69 33.30 -18.95 17.92
CA VAL A 69 33.37 -17.77 17.04
C VAL A 69 32.23 -17.68 16.01
N ILE A 70 31.54 -18.79 15.75
CA ILE A 70 30.32 -18.84 14.91
C ILE A 70 29.31 -17.77 15.36
N TRP A 71 29.22 -17.49 16.67
CA TRP A 71 28.29 -16.50 17.22
C TRP A 71 28.62 -15.06 16.79
N ALA A 72 29.89 -14.71 16.59
CA ALA A 72 30.29 -13.38 16.10
C ALA A 72 29.90 -13.20 14.63
N VAL A 73 30.18 -14.20 13.78
CA VAL A 73 29.83 -14.19 12.35
C VAL A 73 28.30 -14.13 12.17
N MET A 74 27.57 -15.00 12.88
CA MET A 74 26.10 -14.98 12.88
C MET A 74 25.53 -13.67 13.42
N THR A 75 26.25 -12.97 14.29
CA THR A 75 25.84 -11.64 14.77
C THR A 75 25.94 -10.62 13.65
N VAL A 76 27.04 -10.60 12.89
CA VAL A 76 27.17 -9.69 11.75
C VAL A 76 26.06 -9.91 10.74
N VAL A 77 25.81 -11.16 10.34
CA VAL A 77 24.76 -11.47 9.35
C VAL A 77 23.37 -11.01 9.80
N VAL A 78 23.02 -11.22 11.07
CA VAL A 78 21.64 -10.96 11.55
C VAL A 78 21.44 -9.51 12.01
N VAL A 79 22.47 -8.88 12.59
CA VAL A 79 22.37 -7.53 13.18
C VAL A 79 22.64 -6.44 12.14
N PHE A 80 23.48 -6.68 11.14
CA PHE A 80 23.85 -5.63 10.18
C PHE A 80 22.66 -5.30 9.28
N GLN A 81 22.14 -4.08 9.39
CA GLN A 81 20.97 -3.60 8.64
C GLN A 81 21.33 -2.42 7.74
N PHE A 82 20.43 -2.11 6.80
CA PHE A 82 20.64 -1.07 5.80
C PHE A 82 20.84 0.34 6.39
N THR A 83 20.24 0.62 7.55
CA THR A 83 20.38 1.90 8.26
C THR A 83 21.16 1.74 9.57
N ALA A 84 21.83 2.81 9.98
CA ALA A 84 22.60 2.82 11.22
C ALA A 84 21.70 2.62 12.46
N GLY A 85 20.55 3.30 12.51
CA GLY A 85 19.59 3.16 13.60
C GLY A 85 19.00 1.74 13.73
N ALA A 86 18.71 1.08 12.62
CA ALA A 86 18.24 -0.31 12.63
C ALA A 86 19.33 -1.28 13.16
N THR A 87 20.58 -1.08 12.75
CA THR A 87 21.73 -1.87 13.21
C THR A 87 21.95 -1.68 14.72
N LEU A 88 21.83 -0.44 15.21
CA LEU A 88 21.98 -0.12 16.62
C LEU A 88 20.83 -0.70 17.47
N CYS A 89 19.58 -0.53 17.03
CA CYS A 89 18.40 -1.11 17.67
C CYS A 89 18.51 -2.65 17.75
N LYS A 90 18.81 -3.33 16.62
CA LYS A 90 18.98 -4.80 16.62
C LYS A 90 20.19 -5.24 17.44
N GLY A 91 21.30 -4.51 17.40
CA GLY A 91 22.51 -4.82 18.15
C GLY A 91 22.29 -4.76 19.66
N LEU A 92 21.65 -3.68 20.14
CA LEU A 92 21.28 -3.52 21.55
C LEU A 92 20.26 -4.58 21.99
N ASN A 93 19.22 -4.82 21.18
CA ASN A 93 18.23 -5.86 21.47
C ASN A 93 18.86 -7.27 21.55
N ARG A 94 19.85 -7.56 20.69
CA ARG A 94 20.60 -8.82 20.75
C ARG A 94 21.41 -8.93 22.03
N GLY A 95 22.17 -7.88 22.36
CA GLY A 95 22.99 -7.83 23.57
C GLY A 95 22.16 -7.99 24.83
N PHE A 96 21.06 -7.24 24.94
CA PHE A 96 20.14 -7.30 26.08
C PHE A 96 19.44 -8.66 26.20
N GLY A 97 18.95 -9.21 25.08
CA GLY A 97 18.30 -10.53 25.06
C GLY A 97 19.25 -11.65 25.48
N THR A 98 20.48 -11.66 24.97
CA THR A 98 21.48 -12.66 25.35
C THR A 98 21.95 -12.51 26.81
N LEU A 99 22.20 -11.28 27.27
CA LEU A 99 22.65 -11.02 28.64
C LEU A 99 21.59 -11.44 29.68
N SER A 100 20.34 -11.01 29.46
CA SER A 100 19.23 -11.35 30.36
C SER A 100 18.93 -12.86 30.36
N ALA A 101 19.01 -13.52 29.21
CA ALA A 101 18.85 -14.97 29.12
C ALA A 101 19.97 -15.74 29.86
N GLY A 102 21.23 -15.31 29.68
CA GLY A 102 22.37 -15.91 30.35
C GLY A 102 22.33 -15.74 31.87
N LEU A 103 21.97 -14.55 32.34
CA LEU A 103 21.80 -14.26 33.77
C LEU A 103 20.67 -15.10 34.37
N LEU A 104 19.52 -15.18 33.70
CA LEU A 104 18.38 -15.97 34.19
C LEU A 104 18.70 -17.47 34.22
N ALA A 105 19.35 -18.00 33.19
CA ALA A 105 19.78 -19.40 33.16
C ALA A 105 20.80 -19.72 34.26
N PHE A 106 21.71 -18.80 34.56
CA PHE A 106 22.64 -18.94 35.68
C PHE A 106 21.91 -18.98 37.03
N LEU A 107 20.97 -18.07 37.27
CA LEU A 107 20.18 -18.04 38.50
C LEU A 107 19.42 -19.37 38.69
N ILE A 108 18.77 -19.87 37.65
CA ILE A 108 18.01 -21.14 37.73
C ILE A 108 18.94 -22.31 38.02
N LYS A 109 20.11 -22.39 37.36
CA LYS A 109 21.11 -23.43 37.65
C LYS A 109 21.66 -23.35 39.08
N TYR A 110 21.91 -22.14 39.56
CA TYR A 110 22.37 -21.92 40.94
C TYR A 110 21.36 -22.48 41.95
N PHE A 111 20.07 -22.16 41.79
CA PHE A 111 19.01 -22.66 42.66
C PHE A 111 18.78 -24.18 42.57
N SER A 112 18.92 -24.78 41.39
CA SER A 112 18.66 -26.21 41.19
C SER A 112 19.84 -27.11 41.59
N SER A 113 21.05 -26.55 41.72
CA SER A 113 22.28 -27.31 42.04
C SER A 113 22.25 -28.01 43.41
N GLY A 114 21.46 -27.51 44.37
CA GLY A 114 21.38 -28.08 45.72
C GLY A 114 20.45 -29.28 45.91
N CYS A 115 19.66 -29.70 44.91
CA CYS A 115 18.54 -30.64 45.10
C CYS A 115 18.67 -32.00 44.36
N GLY A 116 19.85 -32.36 43.85
CA GLY A 116 20.08 -33.65 43.19
C GLY A 116 19.68 -33.71 41.71
N HIS A 117 20.16 -34.73 41.00
CA HIS A 117 20.20 -34.74 39.53
C HIS A 117 18.83 -34.88 38.83
N VAL A 118 17.90 -35.64 39.43
CA VAL A 118 16.53 -35.82 38.89
C VAL A 118 15.69 -34.55 39.05
N PHE A 119 15.77 -33.92 40.23
CA PHE A 119 15.10 -32.65 40.49
C PHE A 119 15.63 -31.53 39.58
N HIS A 120 16.95 -31.49 39.35
CA HIS A 120 17.58 -30.56 38.44
C HIS A 120 17.02 -30.65 37.00
N ALA A 121 16.80 -31.88 36.49
CA ALA A 121 16.20 -32.08 35.16
C ALA A 121 14.73 -31.62 35.09
N LEU A 122 13.92 -31.92 36.12
CA LEU A 122 12.52 -31.49 36.20
C LEU A 122 12.38 -29.96 36.26
N VAL A 123 13.24 -29.28 37.04
CA VAL A 123 13.24 -27.81 37.14
C VAL A 123 13.62 -27.17 35.80
N ILE A 124 14.61 -27.70 35.08
CA ILE A 124 14.96 -27.19 33.75
C ILE A 124 13.80 -27.36 32.77
N GLY A 125 13.15 -28.53 32.75
CA GLY A 125 11.97 -28.76 31.90
C GLY A 125 10.83 -27.79 32.18
N ALA A 126 10.48 -27.60 33.46
CA ALA A 126 9.42 -26.69 33.87
C ALA A 126 9.74 -25.22 33.52
N THR A 127 10.98 -24.78 33.76
CA THR A 127 11.39 -23.40 33.47
C THR A 127 11.47 -23.12 31.97
N VAL A 128 11.92 -24.07 31.15
CA VAL A 128 11.87 -23.99 29.67
C VAL A 128 10.44 -23.83 29.17
N PHE A 129 9.49 -24.61 29.72
CA PHE A 129 8.08 -24.48 29.36
C PHE A 129 7.50 -23.12 29.75
N ILE A 130 7.68 -22.70 31.01
CA ILE A 130 7.12 -21.44 31.52
C ILE A 130 7.72 -20.25 30.77
N ILE A 131 9.05 -20.16 30.66
CA ILE A 131 9.73 -19.04 29.99
C ILE A 131 9.42 -19.05 28.49
N GLY A 132 9.29 -20.23 27.88
CA GLY A 132 8.86 -20.38 26.49
C GLY A 132 7.45 -19.85 26.24
N ALA A 133 6.49 -20.24 27.08
CA ALA A 133 5.11 -19.78 27.01
C ALA A 133 5.02 -18.26 27.28
N SER A 134 5.64 -17.78 28.36
CA SER A 134 5.63 -16.36 28.72
C SER A 134 6.28 -15.48 27.65
N SER A 135 7.46 -15.85 27.15
CA SER A 135 8.15 -15.07 26.10
C SER A 135 7.33 -15.03 24.82
N SER A 136 6.71 -16.15 24.43
CA SER A 136 5.85 -16.21 23.25
C SER A 136 4.59 -15.36 23.41
N TYR A 137 3.98 -15.38 24.60
CA TYR A 137 2.82 -14.56 24.91
C TYR A 137 3.15 -13.05 24.94
N MET A 138 4.30 -12.68 25.49
CA MET A 138 4.79 -11.29 25.54
C MET A 138 4.89 -10.63 24.15
N ARG A 139 5.09 -11.41 23.09
CA ARG A 139 5.18 -10.91 21.70
C ARG A 139 3.85 -10.40 21.13
N PHE A 140 2.72 -10.76 21.73
CA PHE A 140 1.42 -10.24 21.30
C PHE A 140 1.15 -8.81 21.79
N PHE A 141 1.89 -8.33 22.80
CA PHE A 141 1.76 -6.95 23.28
C PHE A 141 2.36 -5.96 22.28
N PRO A 142 1.59 -4.97 21.78
CA PRO A 142 2.08 -4.02 20.77
C PRO A 142 3.35 -3.26 21.17
N CYS A 143 3.47 -2.89 22.45
CA CYS A 143 4.64 -2.18 22.99
C CYS A 143 5.95 -3.00 22.87
N ILE A 144 5.85 -4.31 23.13
CA ILE A 144 6.99 -5.23 23.06
C ILE A 144 7.25 -5.59 21.59
N LYS A 145 6.19 -5.88 20.82
CA LYS A 145 6.28 -6.24 19.41
C LYS A 145 6.98 -5.17 18.56
N LYS A 146 6.68 -3.89 18.82
CA LYS A 146 7.23 -2.78 18.04
C LYS A 146 8.74 -2.59 18.25
N ASN A 147 9.21 -2.71 19.49
CA ASN A 147 10.58 -2.31 19.86
C ASN A 147 11.51 -3.48 20.19
N TYR A 148 10.98 -4.60 20.67
CA TYR A 148 11.75 -5.66 21.32
C TYR A 148 11.47 -7.07 20.77
N ASP A 149 10.64 -7.25 19.74
CA ASP A 149 10.29 -8.59 19.20
C ASP A 149 11.53 -9.44 18.88
N TYR A 150 12.51 -8.84 18.21
CA TYR A 150 13.79 -9.48 17.94
C TYR A 150 14.55 -9.87 19.22
N GLY A 151 14.57 -8.98 20.21
CA GLY A 151 15.23 -9.22 21.51
C GLY A 151 14.58 -10.37 22.28
N VAL A 152 13.24 -10.46 22.30
CA VAL A 152 12.49 -11.55 22.94
C VAL A 152 12.78 -12.90 22.27
N ASN A 153 12.87 -12.94 20.94
CA ASN A 153 13.24 -14.16 20.22
C ASN A 153 14.67 -14.60 20.53
N ILE A 154 15.62 -13.67 20.57
CA ILE A 154 17.01 -13.95 20.94
C ILE A 154 17.12 -14.40 22.40
N PHE A 155 16.37 -13.77 23.30
CA PHE A 155 16.28 -14.17 24.71
C PHE A 155 15.80 -15.62 24.83
N LEU A 156 14.68 -15.96 24.19
CA LEU A 156 14.11 -17.30 24.22
C LEU A 156 15.08 -18.36 23.66
N LEU A 157 15.68 -18.08 22.51
CA LEU A 157 16.66 -18.97 21.88
C LEU A 157 17.89 -19.18 22.79
N THR A 158 18.44 -18.09 23.32
CA THR A 158 19.63 -18.12 24.17
C THR A 158 19.32 -18.86 25.47
N TYR A 159 18.18 -18.58 26.11
CA TYR A 159 17.77 -19.20 27.36
C TYR A 159 17.65 -20.71 27.19
N ASN A 160 16.90 -21.18 26.19
CA ASN A 160 16.72 -22.60 25.93
C ASN A 160 18.05 -23.30 25.62
N LEU A 161 18.90 -22.67 24.81
CA LEU A 161 20.20 -23.23 24.47
C LEU A 161 21.13 -23.33 25.70
N VAL A 162 21.17 -22.29 26.55
CA VAL A 162 22.02 -22.26 27.75
C VAL A 162 21.47 -23.18 28.85
N ALA A 163 20.15 -23.22 29.06
CA ALA A 163 19.51 -24.08 30.05
C ALA A 163 19.73 -25.57 29.74
N VAL A 164 19.56 -25.98 28.47
CA VAL A 164 19.79 -27.37 28.04
C VAL A 164 21.28 -27.72 28.04
N SER A 165 22.14 -26.83 27.54
CA SER A 165 23.60 -27.07 27.54
C SER A 165 24.17 -27.11 28.96
N GLY A 166 23.62 -26.30 29.87
CA GLY A 166 24.02 -26.21 31.26
C GLY A 166 23.66 -27.43 32.11
N TYR A 167 22.81 -28.33 31.60
CA TYR A 167 22.60 -29.66 32.18
C TYR A 167 23.80 -30.59 31.95
N ARG A 168 24.47 -30.48 30.80
CA ARG A 168 25.60 -31.35 30.42
C ARG A 168 26.97 -30.79 30.79
N ILE A 169 27.08 -29.46 30.90
CA ILE A 169 28.34 -28.75 31.10
C ILE A 169 28.27 -27.92 32.39
N ASP A 170 29.21 -28.12 33.30
CA ASP A 170 29.21 -27.45 34.59
C ASP A 170 29.51 -25.95 34.50
N ASN A 171 30.39 -25.54 33.57
CA ASN A 171 30.86 -24.17 33.42
C ASN A 171 29.95 -23.28 32.54
N VAL A 172 28.69 -23.11 32.96
CA VAL A 172 27.69 -22.28 32.27
C VAL A 172 28.10 -20.81 32.20
N PHE A 173 28.73 -20.30 33.26
CA PHE A 173 29.21 -18.91 33.29
C PHE A 173 30.26 -18.62 32.22
N LYS A 174 31.24 -19.52 32.07
CA LYS A 174 32.28 -19.40 31.02
C LYS A 174 31.65 -19.43 29.62
N MET A 175 30.70 -20.36 29.39
CA MET A 175 29.98 -20.45 28.12
C MET A 175 29.15 -19.19 27.81
N ALA A 176 28.45 -18.64 28.81
CA ALA A 176 27.65 -17.42 28.64
C ALA A 176 28.54 -16.19 28.39
N HIS A 177 29.64 -16.06 29.12
CA HIS A 177 30.60 -14.97 28.98
C HIS A 177 31.30 -14.96 27.61
N GLU A 178 31.76 -16.12 27.13
CA GLU A 178 32.34 -16.26 25.79
C GLU A 178 31.34 -15.87 24.69
N ARG A 179 30.08 -16.33 24.81
CA ARG A 179 29.02 -15.96 23.86
C ARG A 179 28.72 -14.47 23.88
N PHE A 180 28.59 -13.88 25.05
CA PHE A 180 28.35 -12.45 25.19
C PHE A 180 29.51 -11.63 24.59
N SER A 181 30.76 -12.03 24.86
CA SER A 181 31.95 -11.37 24.32
C SER A 181 32.00 -11.45 22.78
N ASN A 182 31.73 -12.62 22.20
CA ASN A 182 31.70 -12.80 20.75
C ASN A 182 30.57 -12.02 20.07
N ILE A 183 29.39 -11.93 20.71
CA ILE A 183 28.29 -11.09 20.23
C ILE A 183 28.64 -9.61 20.35
N ALA A 184 29.25 -9.18 21.45
CA ALA A 184 29.67 -7.80 21.65
C ALA A 184 30.68 -7.34 20.58
N ILE A 185 31.65 -8.20 20.22
CA ILE A 185 32.59 -7.95 19.13
C ILE A 185 31.87 -7.83 17.78
N GLY A 186 30.95 -8.76 17.48
CA GLY A 186 30.15 -8.70 16.26
C GLY A 186 29.32 -7.42 16.17
N VAL A 187 28.63 -7.04 17.25
CA VAL A 187 27.86 -5.78 17.31
C VAL A 187 28.78 -4.56 17.17
N ALA A 188 29.94 -4.55 17.83
CA ALA A 188 30.91 -3.46 17.75
C ALA A 188 31.40 -3.24 16.31
N ILE A 189 31.72 -4.31 15.59
CA ILE A 189 32.13 -4.23 14.18
C ILE A 189 30.99 -3.72 13.29
N CYS A 190 29.76 -4.22 13.49
CA CYS A 190 28.59 -3.71 12.79
C CYS A 190 28.37 -2.21 13.02
N LEU A 191 28.48 -1.76 14.27
CA LEU A 191 28.32 -0.35 14.63
C LEU A 191 29.44 0.52 14.05
N LEU A 192 30.69 0.06 14.12
CA LEU A 192 31.84 0.76 13.53
C LEU A 192 31.62 1.01 12.03
N MET A 193 31.25 -0.05 11.29
CA MET A 193 31.04 0.06 9.84
C MET A 193 29.78 0.86 9.48
N SER A 194 28.70 0.73 10.26
CA SER A 194 27.45 1.44 9.97
C SER A 194 27.49 2.93 10.32
N LEU A 195 28.24 3.32 11.37
CA LEU A 195 28.33 4.71 11.83
C LEU A 195 29.49 5.51 11.23
N LEU A 196 30.65 4.88 10.97
CA LEU A 196 31.85 5.60 10.51
C LEU A 196 32.02 5.58 8.99
N VAL A 197 31.67 4.49 8.32
CA VAL A 197 31.84 4.36 6.87
C VAL A 197 30.53 4.76 6.19
N PHE A 198 30.45 5.94 5.56
CA PHE A 198 29.28 6.45 4.81
C PHE A 198 27.91 6.16 5.49
N PRO A 199 27.61 6.73 6.66
CA PRO A 199 26.42 6.37 7.43
C PRO A 199 25.13 6.65 6.66
N ASN A 200 24.21 5.68 6.67
CA ASN A 200 22.89 5.80 6.06
C ASN A 200 21.84 6.02 7.15
N TRP A 201 21.32 7.24 7.19
CA TRP A 201 20.38 7.70 8.22
C TRP A 201 18.93 7.51 7.76
N SER A 202 18.18 6.75 8.54
CA SER A 202 16.74 6.51 8.37
C SER A 202 15.94 7.79 8.55
N GLY A 203 16.33 8.67 9.47
CA GLY A 203 15.65 9.95 9.68
C GLY A 203 15.72 10.87 8.46
N GLU A 204 16.88 10.91 7.79
CA GLU A 204 17.06 11.67 6.55
C GLU A 204 16.29 11.03 5.37
N ALA A 205 16.23 9.70 5.32
CA ALA A 205 15.41 9.00 4.32
C ALA A 205 13.91 9.30 4.50
N LEU A 206 13.42 9.27 5.75
CA LEU A 206 12.03 9.63 6.07
C LEU A 206 11.73 11.08 5.68
N HIS A 207 12.62 12.01 6.05
CA HIS A 207 12.49 13.43 5.75
C HIS A 207 12.35 13.70 4.24
N ASN A 208 13.25 13.14 3.43
CA ASN A 208 13.21 13.29 1.97
C ASN A 208 12.00 12.58 1.34
N SER A 209 11.62 11.41 1.89
CA SER A 209 10.45 10.65 1.47
C SER A 209 9.16 11.46 1.68
N THR A 210 8.98 12.08 2.85
CA THR A 210 7.80 12.92 3.14
C THR A 210 7.68 14.09 2.16
N ALA A 211 8.78 14.79 1.85
CA ALA A 211 8.78 15.86 0.85
C ALA A 211 8.44 15.35 -0.56
N SER A 212 9.03 14.25 -0.98
CA SER A 212 8.76 13.66 -2.31
C SER A 212 7.31 13.20 -2.46
N LYS A 213 6.67 12.72 -1.39
CA LYS A 213 5.26 12.31 -1.41
C LYS A 213 4.31 13.50 -1.60
N LEU A 214 4.59 14.63 -0.96
CA LEU A 214 3.83 15.87 -1.17
C LEU A 214 3.94 16.35 -2.63
N GLU A 215 5.14 16.29 -3.21
CA GLU A 215 5.34 16.61 -4.64
C GLU A 215 4.63 15.63 -5.57
N GLY A 216 4.66 14.32 -5.24
CA GLY A 216 3.94 13.29 -5.97
C GLY A 216 2.44 13.54 -5.99
N LEU A 217 1.85 13.89 -4.84
CA LEU A 217 0.44 14.26 -4.74
C LEU A 217 0.10 15.55 -5.48
N ALA A 218 0.95 16.57 -5.42
CA ALA A 218 0.76 17.81 -6.17
C ALA A 218 0.67 17.53 -7.67
N LYS A 219 1.64 16.79 -8.21
CA LYS A 219 1.65 16.40 -9.63
C LYS A 219 0.45 15.53 -10.01
N SER A 220 0.08 14.58 -9.16
CA SER A 220 -1.08 13.71 -9.39
C SER A 220 -2.38 14.50 -9.40
N LEU A 221 -2.54 15.48 -8.51
CA LEU A 221 -3.72 16.33 -8.46
C LEU A 221 -3.85 17.20 -9.73
N GLU A 222 -2.78 17.90 -10.14
CA GLU A 222 -2.81 18.70 -11.37
C GLU A 222 -3.10 17.82 -12.59
N ALA A 223 -2.44 16.66 -12.68
CA ALA A 223 -2.63 15.73 -13.78
C ALA A 223 -4.06 15.17 -13.82
N CYS A 224 -4.65 14.79 -12.66
CA CYS A 224 -6.05 14.38 -12.57
C CYS A 224 -7.01 15.45 -13.09
N VAL A 225 -6.82 16.70 -12.66
CA VAL A 225 -7.73 17.80 -13.07
C VAL A 225 -7.53 18.16 -14.54
N ASN A 226 -6.30 18.15 -15.04
CA ASN A 226 -6.03 18.39 -16.45
C ASN A 226 -6.64 17.27 -17.33
N GLU A 227 -6.45 16.01 -16.97
CA GLU A 227 -7.02 14.88 -17.71
C GLU A 227 -8.56 14.96 -17.76
N TYR A 228 -9.21 15.41 -16.66
CA TYR A 228 -10.68 15.56 -16.60
C TYR A 228 -11.23 16.57 -17.63
N PHE A 229 -10.49 17.64 -17.92
CA PHE A 229 -10.94 18.71 -18.81
C PHE A 229 -10.32 18.68 -20.22
N TYR A 230 -9.18 18.01 -20.41
CA TYR A 230 -8.43 17.98 -21.68
C TYR A 230 -8.34 16.59 -22.33
N GLY A 231 -8.62 15.51 -21.59
CA GLY A 231 -8.42 14.13 -22.06
C GLY A 231 -9.23 13.72 -23.30
N GLU A 232 -10.25 14.49 -23.70
CA GLU A 232 -11.07 14.21 -24.90
C GLU A 232 -10.54 14.87 -26.19
N MET A 233 -9.57 15.81 -26.12
CA MET A 233 -9.09 16.55 -27.30
C MET A 233 -7.83 15.97 -27.96
N GLU A 234 -7.07 15.09 -27.30
CA GLU A 234 -5.78 14.58 -27.79
C GLU A 234 -5.76 13.04 -27.95
N THR A 235 -6.41 12.54 -29.00
CA THR A 235 -6.29 11.15 -29.46
C THR A 235 -4.96 10.92 -30.20
N SER A 236 -3.83 10.89 -29.50
CA SER A 236 -2.61 10.18 -29.98
C SER A 236 -1.40 10.06 -29.05
N GLY A 237 -1.39 10.59 -27.81
CA GLY A 237 -0.16 10.65 -26.98
C GLY A 237 -0.14 9.96 -25.61
N ASP A 238 -1.27 9.81 -24.92
CA ASP A 238 -1.29 9.85 -23.45
C ASP A 238 -1.48 8.50 -22.73
N LYS A 239 -0.64 7.50 -23.02
CA LYS A 239 -0.50 6.32 -22.12
C LYS A 239 0.45 6.56 -20.94
N LYS A 240 1.16 7.70 -20.93
CA LYS A 240 2.18 8.01 -19.92
C LYS A 240 1.62 8.81 -18.73
N SER A 241 0.64 9.68 -18.97
CA SER A 241 0.05 10.56 -17.95
C SER A 241 -0.76 9.82 -16.88
N SER A 242 -1.59 8.84 -17.28
CA SER A 242 -2.39 8.03 -16.33
C SER A 242 -1.51 7.15 -15.42
N GLU A 243 -0.40 6.63 -15.96
CA GLU A 243 0.59 5.85 -15.21
C GLU A 243 1.35 6.75 -14.21
N ASP A 244 1.71 7.97 -14.63
CA ASP A 244 2.33 8.99 -13.77
C ASP A 244 1.40 9.46 -12.62
N ILE A 245 0.08 9.55 -12.87
CA ILE A 245 -0.94 9.85 -11.85
C ILE A 245 -1.03 8.74 -10.79
N TYR A 246 -1.11 7.49 -11.24
CA TYR A 246 -1.23 6.34 -10.34
C TYR A 246 -0.01 6.18 -9.44
N GLU A 247 1.20 6.26 -10.02
CA GLU A 247 2.45 6.15 -9.27
C GLU A 247 2.59 7.26 -8.21
N GLY A 248 2.11 8.47 -8.49
CA GLY A 248 2.25 9.62 -7.61
C GLY A 248 1.49 9.51 -6.28
N TYR A 249 0.28 8.94 -6.24
CA TYR A 249 -0.45 8.71 -4.98
C TYR A 249 -0.25 7.29 -4.42
N LYS A 250 0.06 6.27 -5.23
CA LYS A 250 0.30 4.89 -4.76
C LYS A 250 1.42 4.84 -3.74
N ALA A 251 2.55 5.49 -4.05
CA ALA A 251 3.70 5.59 -3.15
C ALA A 251 3.34 6.21 -1.79
N VAL A 252 2.30 7.06 -1.72
CA VAL A 252 1.80 7.63 -0.47
C VAL A 252 0.95 6.62 0.30
N LEU A 253 0.03 5.94 -0.37
CA LEU A 253 -0.90 5.00 0.27
C LEU A 253 -0.17 3.80 0.88
N ASP A 254 0.84 3.27 0.19
CA ASP A 254 1.61 2.10 0.64
C ASP A 254 2.62 2.43 1.74
N SER A 255 2.80 3.72 2.06
CA SER A 255 3.92 4.16 2.90
C SER A 255 3.75 4.03 4.42
N LYS A 256 2.59 3.57 4.90
CA LYS A 256 2.31 3.52 6.35
C LYS A 256 3.37 2.73 7.13
N SER A 257 3.64 1.50 6.71
CA SER A 257 4.58 0.61 7.39
C SER A 257 6.03 1.10 7.23
N THR A 258 6.38 1.65 6.07
CA THR A 258 7.71 2.20 5.81
C THR A 258 7.98 3.43 6.68
N ASP A 259 7.00 4.32 6.84
CA ASP A 259 7.18 5.55 7.64
C ASP A 259 7.29 5.22 9.13
N GLU A 260 6.47 4.29 9.64
CA GLU A 260 6.53 3.83 11.03
C GLU A 260 7.87 3.15 11.34
N THR A 261 8.37 2.30 10.45
CA THR A 261 9.66 1.61 10.63
C THR A 261 10.84 2.57 10.49
N GLN A 262 10.79 3.51 9.54
CA GLN A 262 11.83 4.52 9.39
C GLN A 262 11.89 5.47 10.58
N ALA A 263 10.74 5.89 11.12
CA ALA A 263 10.67 6.73 12.31
C ALA A 263 11.16 5.99 13.56
N LEU A 264 10.88 4.69 13.68
CA LEU A 264 11.43 3.85 14.74
C LEU A 264 12.96 3.78 14.62
N HIS A 265 13.51 3.47 13.45
CA HIS A 265 14.96 3.40 13.28
C HIS A 265 15.63 4.76 13.53
N ALA A 266 14.99 5.86 13.12
CA ALA A 266 15.49 7.22 13.32
C ALA A 266 15.59 7.61 14.80
N SER A 267 14.72 7.09 15.68
CA SER A 267 14.81 7.38 17.12
C SER A 267 16.01 6.74 17.82
N TRP A 268 16.62 5.72 17.21
CA TRP A 268 17.83 5.07 17.71
C TRP A 268 19.13 5.71 17.18
N GLU A 269 19.06 6.78 16.37
CA GLU A 269 20.23 7.34 15.70
C GLU A 269 21.05 8.29 16.60
N PRO A 270 22.36 8.04 16.80
CA PRO A 270 23.22 8.82 17.70
C PRO A 270 23.23 10.33 17.42
N ARG A 271 23.14 10.72 16.15
CA ARG A 271 23.20 12.13 15.69
C ARG A 271 22.08 13.00 16.27
N HIS A 272 21.00 12.39 16.76
CA HIS A 272 19.83 13.06 17.30
C HIS A 272 19.52 12.65 18.76
N LEU A 273 20.38 11.88 19.44
CA LEU A 273 20.14 11.47 20.83
C LEU A 273 20.14 12.65 21.82
N CYS A 274 20.85 13.75 21.50
CA CYS A 274 20.97 14.93 22.38
C CYS A 274 19.83 15.96 22.19
N ARG A 275 18.99 15.84 21.15
CA ARG A 275 17.80 16.67 20.94
C ARG A 275 16.65 15.77 20.53
N LYS A 276 15.62 15.65 21.36
CA LYS A 276 14.42 14.85 21.05
C LYS A 276 13.77 15.34 19.75
N PHE A 277 14.17 14.74 18.63
CA PHE A 277 13.62 15.10 17.32
C PHE A 277 12.25 14.45 17.16
N PRO A 278 11.23 15.16 16.61
CA PRO A 278 9.85 14.71 16.61
C PRO A 278 9.55 13.68 15.49
N TRP A 279 10.23 12.53 15.47
CA TRP A 279 10.03 11.50 14.45
C TRP A 279 8.60 10.95 14.38
N GLN A 280 7.88 10.93 15.51
CA GLN A 280 6.47 10.53 15.53
C GLN A 280 5.57 11.56 14.82
N GLN A 281 5.97 12.82 14.77
CA GLN A 281 5.22 13.85 14.05
C GLN A 281 5.31 13.63 12.53
N TYR A 282 6.42 13.11 12.00
CA TYR A 282 6.49 12.68 10.59
C TYR A 282 5.48 11.58 10.26
N VAL A 283 5.22 10.66 11.19
CA VAL A 283 4.20 9.60 11.02
C VAL A 283 2.79 10.18 11.02
N LYS A 284 2.52 11.21 11.85
CA LYS A 284 1.25 11.95 11.82
C LYS A 284 1.08 12.71 10.50
N VAL A 285 2.11 13.43 10.06
CA VAL A 285 2.15 14.08 8.74
C VAL A 285 1.87 13.05 7.63
N GLY A 286 2.53 11.89 7.65
CA GLY A 286 2.23 10.80 6.72
C GLY A 286 0.80 10.26 6.80
N THR A 287 0.10 10.43 7.93
CA THR A 287 -1.31 10.05 8.08
C THR A 287 -2.25 11.05 7.42
N VAL A 288 -2.05 12.35 7.63
CA VAL A 288 -2.86 13.39 6.97
C VAL A 288 -2.58 13.46 5.46
N ILE A 289 -1.33 13.23 5.03
CA ILE A 289 -0.96 13.13 3.62
C ILE A 289 -1.67 11.95 2.94
N ARG A 290 -1.80 10.80 3.63
CA ARG A 290 -2.58 9.65 3.11
C ARG A 290 -4.08 9.97 3.03
N GLN A 291 -4.63 10.68 4.02
CA GLN A 291 -6.03 11.13 3.98
C GLN A 291 -6.30 12.05 2.79
N PHE A 292 -5.37 12.96 2.49
CA PHE A 292 -5.40 13.77 1.29
C PHE A 292 -5.29 12.91 0.03
N GLY A 293 -4.37 11.93 0.02
CA GLY A 293 -4.18 10.98 -1.07
C GLY A 293 -5.45 10.20 -1.43
N TYR A 294 -6.27 9.79 -0.45
CA TYR A 294 -7.55 9.14 -0.73
C TYR A 294 -8.51 10.04 -1.53
N THR A 295 -8.51 11.36 -1.32
CA THR A 295 -9.32 12.28 -2.15
C THR A 295 -8.78 12.38 -3.57
N VAL A 296 -7.46 12.36 -3.75
CA VAL A 296 -6.84 12.33 -5.10
C VAL A 296 -7.20 11.02 -5.82
N VAL A 297 -7.26 9.89 -5.11
CA VAL A 297 -7.73 8.62 -5.67
C VAL A 297 -9.19 8.71 -6.09
N SER A 298 -10.06 9.31 -5.27
CA SER A 298 -11.46 9.54 -5.63
C SER A 298 -11.59 10.46 -6.86
N LEU A 299 -10.76 11.51 -6.97
CA LEU A 299 -10.71 12.38 -8.15
C LEU A 299 -10.25 11.63 -9.40
N HIS A 300 -9.26 10.75 -9.28
CA HIS A 300 -8.87 9.87 -10.38
C HIS A 300 -10.02 8.90 -10.74
N GLY A 301 -10.77 8.41 -9.75
CA GLY A 301 -11.98 7.63 -9.96
C GLY A 301 -13.01 8.36 -10.85
N CYS A 302 -13.16 9.67 -10.68
CA CYS A 302 -14.03 10.51 -11.52
C CYS A 302 -13.59 10.58 -13.00
N LEU A 303 -12.32 10.29 -13.33
CA LEU A 303 -11.87 10.21 -14.72
C LEU A 303 -12.40 8.95 -15.42
N LYS A 304 -12.64 7.89 -14.64
CA LYS A 304 -13.03 6.56 -15.13
C LYS A 304 -14.54 6.34 -15.07
N THR A 305 -15.33 7.35 -14.72
CA THR A 305 -16.80 7.23 -14.63
C THR A 305 -17.44 7.10 -16.01
N GLU A 306 -18.34 6.14 -16.16
CA GLU A 306 -19.05 5.88 -17.43
C GLU A 306 -20.02 6.99 -17.83
N ILE A 307 -20.58 7.70 -16.84
CA ILE A 307 -21.44 8.86 -17.08
C ILE A 307 -20.54 10.08 -17.26
N GLN A 308 -20.29 10.46 -18.51
CA GLN A 308 -19.49 11.65 -18.82
C GLN A 308 -20.34 12.92 -18.65
N THR A 309 -19.74 13.93 -18.03
CA THR A 309 -20.37 15.26 -17.93
C THR A 309 -20.45 15.90 -19.32
N PRO A 310 -21.58 16.54 -19.68
CA PRO A 310 -21.70 17.30 -20.92
C PRO A 310 -20.56 18.31 -21.11
N GLN A 311 -20.02 18.38 -22.33
CA GLN A 311 -18.84 19.18 -22.65
C GLN A 311 -19.00 20.67 -22.36
N PHE A 312 -20.21 21.21 -22.50
CA PHE A 312 -20.54 22.60 -22.15
C PHE A 312 -20.27 22.90 -20.66
N VAL A 313 -20.65 21.98 -19.76
CA VAL A 313 -20.44 22.14 -18.30
C VAL A 313 -18.95 22.03 -17.98
N ARG A 314 -18.23 21.12 -18.64
CA ARG A 314 -16.77 21.01 -18.48
C ARG A 314 -16.06 22.28 -18.89
N VAL A 315 -16.39 22.87 -20.04
CA VAL A 315 -15.80 24.13 -20.51
C VAL A 315 -16.11 25.30 -19.58
N LEU A 316 -17.34 25.37 -19.05
CA LEU A 316 -17.78 26.44 -18.16
C LEU A 316 -16.96 26.52 -16.86
N PHE A 317 -16.68 25.37 -16.24
CA PHE A 317 -15.98 25.31 -14.96
C PHE A 317 -14.47 25.02 -15.07
N LYS A 318 -13.97 24.70 -16.27
CA LYS A 318 -12.57 24.37 -16.55
C LYS A 318 -11.58 25.33 -15.89
N ASN A 319 -11.71 26.63 -16.16
CA ASN A 319 -10.75 27.63 -15.67
C ASN A 319 -10.76 27.74 -14.15
N HIS A 320 -11.93 27.61 -13.51
CA HIS A 320 -12.07 27.70 -12.06
C HIS A 320 -11.47 26.46 -11.37
N CYS A 321 -11.78 25.26 -11.86
CA CYS A 321 -11.26 24.02 -11.29
C CYS A 321 -9.75 23.86 -11.53
N THR A 322 -9.25 24.19 -12.72
CA THR A 322 -7.80 24.15 -13.02
C THR A 322 -7.02 25.17 -12.21
N ARG A 323 -7.55 26.39 -12.02
CA ARG A 323 -6.96 27.39 -11.12
C ARG A 323 -6.88 26.86 -9.68
N LEU A 324 -7.97 26.30 -9.16
CA LEU A 324 -8.01 25.77 -7.80
C LEU A 324 -6.99 24.63 -7.60
N ALA A 325 -6.95 23.67 -8.52
CA ALA A 325 -6.00 22.56 -8.47
C ALA A 325 -4.54 23.03 -8.49
N LYS A 326 -4.24 24.05 -9.30
CA LYS A 326 -2.91 24.67 -9.39
C LYS A 326 -2.53 25.38 -8.09
N GLU A 327 -3.44 26.11 -7.45
CA GLU A 327 -3.15 26.73 -6.15
C GLU A 327 -2.94 25.68 -5.04
N VAL A 328 -3.76 24.62 -4.98
CA VAL A 328 -3.56 23.51 -4.03
C VAL A 328 -2.20 22.84 -4.25
N SER A 329 -1.81 22.63 -5.50
CA SER A 329 -0.55 21.98 -5.86
C SER A 329 0.67 22.85 -5.56
N LYS A 330 0.58 24.16 -5.77
CA LYS A 330 1.62 25.12 -5.31
C LYS A 330 1.81 25.04 -3.80
N VAL A 331 0.72 24.98 -3.03
CA VAL A 331 0.81 24.85 -1.58
C VAL A 331 1.50 23.54 -1.18
N LEU A 332 1.12 22.40 -1.78
CA LEU A 332 1.79 21.12 -1.52
C LEU A 332 3.29 21.15 -1.86
N ILE A 333 3.67 21.81 -2.97
CA ILE A 333 5.07 21.99 -3.36
C ILE A 333 5.80 22.89 -2.35
N GLU A 334 5.19 23.96 -1.86
CA GLU A 334 5.82 24.81 -0.85
C GLU A 334 5.96 24.09 0.49
N LEU A 335 4.99 23.27 0.89
CA LEU A 335 5.09 22.39 2.05
C LEU A 335 6.23 21.37 1.87
N ALA A 336 6.38 20.79 0.68
CA ALA A 336 7.48 19.89 0.37
C ALA A 336 8.85 20.60 0.46
N ASN A 337 8.95 21.82 -0.07
CA ASN A 337 10.16 22.65 0.01
C ASN A 337 10.47 23.10 1.44
N SER A 338 9.45 23.43 2.22
CA SER A 338 9.55 23.74 3.65
C SER A 338 10.18 22.58 4.42
N ILE A 339 9.68 21.36 4.22
CA ILE A 339 10.27 20.15 4.80
C ILE A 339 11.70 20.00 4.28
N ARG A 340 11.91 19.90 2.96
CA ARG A 340 13.22 19.64 2.33
C ARG A 340 14.32 20.61 2.78
N ASN A 341 13.99 21.89 2.91
CA ASN A 341 14.93 22.94 3.29
C ASN A 341 14.94 23.22 4.81
N ARG A 342 14.11 22.51 5.59
CA ARG A 342 13.95 22.69 7.04
C ARG A 342 13.67 24.14 7.42
N ARG A 343 12.74 24.77 6.71
CA ARG A 343 12.33 26.18 6.86
C ARG A 343 10.82 26.29 7.10
N HIS A 344 10.38 27.32 7.79
CA HIS A 344 8.94 27.61 7.91
C HIS A 344 8.34 28.04 6.56
N CYS A 345 7.03 27.80 6.38
CA CYS A 345 6.31 28.22 5.18
C CYS A 345 6.06 29.73 5.19
N SER A 346 6.05 30.37 4.02
CA SER A 346 5.65 31.78 3.92
C SER A 346 4.12 31.93 3.96
N GLN A 347 3.61 32.73 4.90
CA GLN A 347 2.18 32.97 5.12
C GLN A 347 1.44 33.52 3.87
N GLU A 348 2.09 34.38 3.08
CA GLU A 348 1.51 35.02 1.89
C GLU A 348 1.25 34.06 0.73
N ILE A 349 2.08 33.02 0.57
CA ILE A 349 1.91 32.00 -0.50
C ILE A 349 0.84 30.97 -0.11
N LEU A 350 0.59 30.78 1.18
CA LEU A 350 -0.18 29.67 1.73
C LEU A 350 -1.71 29.88 1.68
N SER A 351 -2.17 31.13 1.76
CA SER A 351 -3.56 31.45 2.14
C SER A 351 -4.36 32.20 1.07
N ASP A 352 -3.82 33.29 0.53
CA ASP A 352 -4.68 34.32 -0.06
C ASP A 352 -5.12 33.96 -1.47
N ASN A 353 -4.19 33.47 -2.31
CA ASN A 353 -4.51 33.00 -3.67
C ASN A 353 -5.40 31.75 -3.66
N LEU A 354 -5.23 30.87 -2.66
CA LEU A 354 -6.02 29.65 -2.53
C LEU A 354 -7.47 29.97 -2.13
N LYS A 355 -7.65 30.89 -1.16
CA LYS A 355 -8.97 31.37 -0.75
C LYS A 355 -9.69 32.08 -1.88
N GLU A 356 -8.99 32.92 -2.64
CA GLU A 356 -9.54 33.58 -3.82
C GLU A 356 -10.01 32.58 -4.88
N ALA A 357 -9.16 31.60 -5.23
CA ALA A 357 -9.53 30.56 -6.20
C ALA A 357 -10.71 29.70 -5.73
N LEU A 358 -10.80 29.40 -4.44
CA LEU A 358 -11.94 28.67 -3.86
C LEU A 358 -13.22 29.51 -3.89
N LEU A 359 -13.14 30.80 -3.55
CA LEU A 359 -14.26 31.74 -3.61
C LEU A 359 -14.78 31.92 -5.04
N ASP A 360 -13.88 32.01 -6.02
CA ASP A 360 -14.23 32.11 -7.43
C ASP A 360 -14.98 30.86 -7.90
N LEU A 361 -14.52 29.66 -7.55
CA LEU A 361 -15.23 28.42 -7.88
C LEU A 361 -16.61 28.37 -7.21
N ASN A 362 -16.70 28.72 -5.92
CA ASN A 362 -17.97 28.72 -5.19
C ASN A 362 -18.96 29.75 -5.77
N THR A 363 -18.46 30.91 -6.19
CA THR A 363 -19.26 31.96 -6.83
C THR A 363 -19.72 31.50 -8.22
N ALA A 364 -18.86 30.87 -9.00
CA ALA A 364 -19.22 30.28 -10.29
C ALA A 364 -20.34 29.23 -10.15
N ILE A 365 -20.22 28.32 -9.18
CA ILE A 365 -21.24 27.30 -8.88
C ILE A 365 -22.57 27.97 -8.47
N LYS A 366 -22.53 28.99 -7.61
CA LYS A 366 -23.72 29.73 -7.16
C LYS A 366 -24.36 30.60 -8.22
N SER A 367 -23.60 31.09 -9.19
CA SER A 367 -24.07 31.98 -10.26
C SER A 367 -24.92 31.27 -11.31
N GLN A 368 -24.90 29.94 -11.35
CA GLN A 368 -25.64 29.12 -12.30
C GLN A 368 -26.65 28.18 -11.62
N PRO A 369 -27.60 28.70 -10.81
CA PRO A 369 -28.55 27.86 -10.10
C PRO A 369 -29.47 27.11 -11.07
N ARG A 370 -29.76 27.65 -12.27
CA ARG A 370 -30.60 27.00 -13.30
C ARG A 370 -30.02 25.71 -13.88
N LEU A 371 -28.73 25.47 -13.69
CA LEU A 371 -28.05 24.24 -14.13
C LEU A 371 -28.14 23.13 -13.06
N PHE A 372 -28.56 23.49 -11.83
CA PHE A 372 -28.66 22.62 -10.67
C PHE A 372 -30.07 22.61 -10.02
N LEU A 373 -30.94 23.57 -10.35
CA LEU A 373 -32.34 23.73 -9.90
C LEU A 373 -33.17 24.09 -11.15
N GLY A 374 -34.06 23.20 -11.60
CA GLY A 374 -34.79 23.32 -12.87
C GLY A 374 -35.64 24.59 -13.01
N SER A 375 -35.96 24.98 -14.25
CA SER A 375 -36.98 26.02 -14.51
C SER A 375 -38.37 25.39 -14.38
N ASN A 376 -39.21 25.98 -13.52
CA ASN A 376 -40.65 25.76 -13.57
C ASN A 376 -41.21 26.62 -14.70
N ASP A 377 -41.17 26.13 -15.93
CA ASP A 377 -41.95 26.71 -17.03
C ASP A 377 -43.36 26.10 -17.00
N TYR A 378 -44.28 26.71 -16.25
CA TYR A 378 -45.70 26.54 -16.51
C TYR A 378 -46.11 27.53 -17.61
N GLN A 379 -46.69 27.00 -18.68
CA GLN A 379 -47.33 27.74 -19.76
C GLN A 379 -48.40 28.70 -19.21
N ASP A 380 -48.16 30.01 -19.35
CA ASP A 380 -49.22 31.01 -19.32
C ASP A 380 -49.89 31.06 -20.71
N ASN A 381 -51.04 30.40 -20.82
CA ASN A 381 -52.01 30.61 -21.90
C ASN A 381 -53.42 30.72 -21.30
N ASN A 382 -53.90 31.97 -21.13
CA ASN A 382 -55.24 32.47 -21.51
C ASN A 382 -55.84 33.52 -20.54
N MET A 383 -55.92 34.73 -21.10
CA MET A 383 -56.95 35.79 -20.97
C MET A 383 -57.27 36.50 -19.62
N PRO A 384 -57.54 37.83 -19.66
CA PRO A 384 -57.83 38.66 -18.49
C PRO A 384 -59.33 38.93 -18.29
N VAL A 385 -59.85 38.82 -17.05
CA VAL A 385 -61.14 39.42 -16.64
C VAL A 385 -61.14 39.85 -15.16
N ILE A 386 -61.06 41.17 -14.94
CA ILE A 386 -61.79 42.09 -14.02
C ILE A 386 -61.93 41.78 -12.49
N PRO A 387 -61.78 42.79 -11.60
CA PRO A 387 -61.54 42.62 -10.16
C PRO A 387 -62.80 42.71 -9.27
N GLY A 388 -62.73 42.12 -8.06
CA GLY A 388 -63.77 42.27 -7.04
C GLY A 388 -63.34 41.84 -5.63
N SER A 389 -63.04 42.85 -4.79
CA SER A 389 -63.44 43.03 -3.37
C SER A 389 -63.32 41.91 -2.31
N GLN A 390 -62.59 42.27 -1.22
CA GLN A 390 -62.91 42.13 0.23
C GLN A 390 -63.26 40.73 0.80
N GLU A 391 -63.00 40.29 2.04
CA GLU A 391 -62.43 40.83 3.28
C GLU A 391 -62.18 39.62 4.24
N ALA A 392 -61.26 39.81 5.20
CA ALA A 392 -61.26 39.34 6.61
C ALA A 392 -61.42 37.86 7.04
N GLY A 393 -60.56 37.44 7.99
CA GLY A 393 -61.02 36.76 9.22
C GLY A 393 -60.47 35.39 9.63
N LYS A 394 -59.41 35.39 10.47
CA LYS A 394 -59.26 34.67 11.77
C LYS A 394 -59.38 33.13 11.90
N LYS A 395 -58.29 32.56 12.46
CA LYS A 395 -58.21 31.66 13.67
C LYS A 395 -58.85 30.25 13.60
N THR A 396 -58.06 29.18 13.54
CA THR A 396 -57.40 28.37 14.63
C THR A 396 -58.28 27.30 15.29
N ASN A 397 -57.63 26.15 15.55
CA ASN A 397 -57.88 25.07 16.53
C ASN A 397 -58.62 23.84 16.00
N ASP A 398 -57.93 22.70 15.84
CA ASP A 398 -57.52 21.70 16.87
C ASP A 398 -58.69 20.75 17.16
N ALA A 399 -58.55 19.45 17.40
CA ALA A 399 -57.44 18.48 17.41
C ALA A 399 -58.08 17.10 17.75
N ASN A 400 -57.22 16.09 17.86
CA ASN A 400 -57.38 14.76 18.50
C ASN A 400 -57.72 13.61 17.55
N GLY A 401 -57.03 12.46 17.58
CA GLY A 401 -55.95 11.92 18.41
C GLY A 401 -55.36 10.71 17.66
N VAL A 402 -54.26 10.06 18.01
CA VAL A 402 -53.85 9.52 19.30
C VAL A 402 -52.35 9.14 19.23
N LYS A 403 -51.65 9.31 20.36
CA LYS A 403 -50.23 9.03 20.64
C LYS A 403 -49.91 7.52 20.74
N THR A 404 -48.62 7.14 20.66
CA THR A 404 -47.78 6.79 21.85
C THR A 404 -46.45 6.08 21.46
N ASP A 405 -45.35 6.81 21.70
CA ASP A 405 -44.03 6.51 22.30
C ASP A 405 -43.14 5.26 22.01
N SER A 406 -41.85 5.58 21.81
CA SER A 406 -40.65 5.09 22.54
C SER A 406 -39.51 4.37 21.76
N LEU A 407 -38.37 5.09 21.70
CA LEU A 407 -36.98 4.72 22.06
C LEU A 407 -36.26 3.51 21.41
N ALA A 408 -35.13 3.78 20.70
CA ALA A 408 -33.74 3.51 21.17
C ALA A 408 -32.71 3.37 20.00
N LEU A 409 -31.62 4.15 20.01
CA LEU A 409 -30.24 3.62 19.98
C LEU A 409 -29.19 4.69 20.39
N GLN A 410 -28.59 4.47 21.57
CA GLN A 410 -27.32 5.00 22.11
C GLN A 410 -26.13 4.53 21.23
N GLU A 411 -24.91 5.07 21.22
CA GLU A 411 -23.95 5.47 22.26
C GLU A 411 -22.70 6.04 21.51
N CYS A 412 -21.70 6.78 22.02
CA CYS A 412 -21.20 7.02 23.37
C CYS A 412 -20.39 8.34 23.38
N LYS A 413 -20.67 9.22 24.35
CA LYS A 413 -19.80 10.34 24.75
C LYS A 413 -18.92 9.83 25.90
N THR A 414 -17.62 9.72 25.69
CA THR A 414 -16.66 9.60 26.80
C THR A 414 -15.91 10.91 26.96
N LYS A 415 -16.34 11.74 27.93
CA LYS A 415 -15.50 12.80 28.50
C LYS A 415 -14.55 12.14 29.50
N ARG A 416 -13.24 12.18 29.25
CA ARG A 416 -12.24 12.15 30.32
C ARG A 416 -11.71 13.56 30.49
N ALA A 417 -11.79 14.04 31.73
CA ALA A 417 -11.07 15.23 32.18
C ALA A 417 -9.59 14.89 32.29
N CYS A 418 -8.74 15.67 31.64
CA CYS A 418 -7.34 15.86 31.97
C CYS A 418 -7.04 17.34 31.77
N THR A 419 -6.52 17.97 32.81
CA THR A 419 -6.09 19.36 32.91
C THR A 419 -4.97 19.62 31.89
N GLU A 420 -5.21 20.40 30.83
CA GLU A 420 -4.13 20.93 29.99
C GLU A 420 -4.43 22.36 29.53
N GLN A 421 -3.35 23.13 29.46
CA GLN A 421 -3.24 24.57 29.27
C GLN A 421 -3.81 25.05 27.93
N GLU A 422 -4.33 26.28 27.93
CA GLU A 422 -4.79 27.00 26.73
C GLU A 422 -3.66 27.14 25.68
N PRO A 423 -3.94 26.93 24.38
CA PRO A 423 -3.02 27.29 23.29
C PRO A 423 -3.09 28.80 22.98
N PRO A 424 -2.04 29.39 22.37
CA PRO A 424 -1.99 30.83 22.08
C PRO A 424 -3.05 31.25 21.04
N LYS A 425 -3.55 32.48 21.20
CA LYS A 425 -4.73 33.06 20.52
C LYS A 425 -4.69 33.06 18.99
N GLU A 426 -3.52 32.96 18.35
CA GLU A 426 -3.37 32.88 16.88
C GLU A 426 -3.98 31.62 16.25
N LEU A 427 -3.94 30.47 16.94
CA LEU A 427 -4.46 29.20 16.40
C LEU A 427 -6.00 29.17 16.41
N ALA A 428 -6.63 29.91 17.33
CA ALA A 428 -8.08 30.02 17.43
C ALA A 428 -8.67 30.87 16.29
N GLU A 429 -7.98 31.94 15.89
CA GLU A 429 -8.36 32.75 14.72
C GLU A 429 -8.24 31.94 13.41
N ARG A 430 -7.25 31.05 13.33
CA ARG A 430 -7.06 30.12 12.19
C ARG A 430 -8.23 29.13 12.02
N LYS A 431 -8.80 28.64 13.13
CA LYS A 431 -10.01 27.80 13.12
C LYS A 431 -11.28 28.57 12.76
N VAL A 432 -11.31 29.88 12.99
CA VAL A 432 -12.50 30.72 12.84
C VAL A 432 -12.58 31.38 11.46
N LEU A 433 -11.48 31.54 10.72
CA LEU A 433 -11.54 32.21 9.41
C LEU A 433 -12.05 31.32 8.26
N ILE A 434 -11.76 30.01 8.28
CA ILE A 434 -12.09 29.08 7.19
C ILE A 434 -13.42 28.35 7.43
N ARG A 435 -13.70 28.02 8.69
CA ARG A 435 -14.85 27.20 9.13
C ARG A 435 -16.25 27.82 8.94
N PRO A 436 -16.47 29.16 8.93
CA PRO A 436 -17.80 29.73 8.73
C PRO A 436 -18.29 29.64 7.28
N GLN A 437 -17.40 29.49 6.31
CA GLN A 437 -17.78 29.44 4.89
C GLN A 437 -18.09 28.04 4.37
N LEU A 438 -17.60 27.00 5.04
CA LEU A 438 -17.61 25.63 4.51
C LEU A 438 -18.86 24.81 4.92
N THR A 439 -19.60 25.23 5.96
CA THR A 439 -20.74 24.48 6.50
C THR A 439 -22.08 24.72 5.78
N LYS A 440 -22.07 25.42 4.64
CA LYS A 440 -23.31 25.73 3.91
C LYS A 440 -23.18 25.55 2.39
N ILE A 441 -22.56 24.44 1.97
CA ILE A 441 -22.78 23.90 0.62
C ILE A 441 -23.93 22.91 0.73
N VAL A 442 -25.15 23.43 0.68
CA VAL A 442 -26.36 22.64 0.56
C VAL A 442 -26.62 22.50 -0.94
N ILE A 443 -26.13 21.44 -1.56
CA ILE A 443 -26.59 21.04 -2.89
C ILE A 443 -27.93 20.34 -2.67
N THR A 444 -28.99 21.11 -2.48
CA THR A 444 -30.36 20.59 -2.49
C THR A 444 -30.79 20.36 -3.93
N SER A 445 -31.20 19.12 -4.21
CA SER A 445 -31.88 18.62 -5.42
C SER A 445 -31.17 18.87 -6.76
N LEU A 446 -30.44 17.86 -7.25
CA LEU A 446 -29.97 17.76 -8.65
C LEU A 446 -30.99 16.91 -9.44
N GLU A 447 -31.64 17.48 -10.45
CA GLU A 447 -32.59 16.77 -11.33
C GLU A 447 -31.98 16.32 -12.69
N PHE A 448 -30.69 16.59 -12.93
CA PHE A 448 -29.97 16.08 -14.11
C PHE A 448 -28.99 14.97 -13.73
N SER A 449 -29.26 13.72 -14.14
CA SER A 449 -28.35 12.58 -13.95
C SER A 449 -26.97 12.82 -14.58
N GLU A 450 -26.89 13.66 -15.62
CA GLU A 450 -25.67 13.98 -16.38
C GLU A 450 -24.77 15.03 -15.70
N ALA A 451 -25.29 15.82 -14.75
CA ALA A 451 -24.52 16.84 -14.01
C ALA A 451 -23.92 16.30 -12.70
N LEU A 452 -24.39 15.13 -12.23
CA LEU A 452 -23.94 14.48 -11.01
C LEU A 452 -22.44 14.13 -10.99
N PRO A 453 -21.81 13.62 -12.08
CA PRO A 453 -20.38 13.32 -12.10
C PRO A 453 -19.52 14.57 -11.90
N PHE A 454 -19.92 15.69 -12.50
CA PHE A 454 -19.24 16.97 -12.29
C PHE A 454 -19.46 17.52 -10.89
N ALA A 455 -20.66 17.43 -10.34
CA ALA A 455 -20.92 17.83 -8.96
C ALA A 455 -20.07 17.03 -7.96
N ALA A 456 -19.93 15.71 -8.18
CA ALA A 456 -19.05 14.85 -7.39
C ALA A 456 -17.58 15.26 -7.55
N PHE A 457 -17.11 15.48 -8.78
CA PHE A 457 -15.75 15.95 -9.05
C PHE A 457 -15.44 17.30 -8.39
N ALA A 458 -16.33 18.29 -8.55
CA ALA A 458 -16.17 19.60 -7.94
C ALA A 458 -16.23 19.54 -6.41
N SER A 459 -17.10 18.70 -5.85
CA SER A 459 -17.18 18.45 -4.40
C SER A 459 -15.87 17.85 -3.87
N LEU A 460 -15.31 16.85 -4.55
CA LEU A 460 -14.02 16.26 -4.19
C LEU A 460 -12.88 17.27 -4.31
N LEU A 461 -12.88 18.12 -5.33
CA LEU A 461 -11.89 19.18 -5.48
C LEU A 461 -11.97 20.20 -4.34
N VAL A 462 -13.17 20.60 -3.91
CA VAL A 462 -13.35 21.43 -2.71
C VAL A 462 -12.89 20.68 -1.46
N GLU A 463 -13.16 19.38 -1.35
CA GLU A 463 -12.69 18.54 -0.24
C GLU A 463 -11.15 18.48 -0.17
N THR A 464 -10.43 18.55 -1.30
CA THR A 464 -8.96 18.64 -1.28
C THR A 464 -8.47 19.86 -0.51
N VAL A 465 -9.15 21.01 -0.62
CA VAL A 465 -8.78 22.24 0.10
C VAL A 465 -8.97 22.07 1.60
N VAL A 466 -10.07 21.42 2.02
CA VAL A 466 -10.36 21.13 3.43
C VAL A 466 -9.31 20.20 4.03
N LYS A 467 -8.90 19.17 3.28
CA LYS A 467 -7.86 18.24 3.73
C LYS A 467 -6.48 18.85 3.69
N LEU A 468 -6.23 19.81 2.79
CA LEU A 468 -4.99 20.55 2.72
C LEU A 468 -4.74 21.35 4.01
N ASP A 469 -5.76 21.95 4.62
CA ASP A 469 -5.63 22.65 5.90
C ASP A 469 -5.08 21.74 7.01
N SER A 470 -5.57 20.51 7.10
CA SER A 470 -5.05 19.50 8.05
C SER A 470 -3.60 19.14 7.77
N VAL A 471 -3.18 19.09 6.49
CA VAL A 471 -1.78 18.84 6.11
C VAL A 471 -0.90 20.03 6.49
N ILE A 472 -1.36 21.26 6.26
CA ILE A 472 -0.64 22.49 6.64
C ILE A 472 -0.41 22.52 8.15
N GLU A 473 -1.46 22.28 8.96
CA GLU A 473 -1.38 22.32 10.42
C GLU A 473 -0.33 21.34 10.96
N GLU A 474 -0.34 20.10 10.49
CA GLU A 474 0.60 19.06 10.94
C GLU A 474 2.05 19.33 10.47
N VAL A 475 2.23 19.89 9.27
CA VAL A 475 3.57 20.26 8.75
C VAL A 475 4.15 21.47 9.50
N GLU A 476 3.32 22.44 9.87
CA GLU A 476 3.76 23.55 10.71
C GLU A 476 4.03 23.15 12.15
N GLU A 477 3.20 22.28 12.73
CA GLU A 477 3.49 21.69 14.03
C GLU A 477 4.80 20.92 13.99
N LEU A 478 5.06 20.17 12.92
CA LEU A 478 6.33 19.50 12.68
C LEU A 478 7.49 20.49 12.62
N GLY A 479 7.37 21.59 11.86
CA GLY A 479 8.40 22.62 11.76
C GLY A 479 8.72 23.26 13.12
N ARG A 480 7.67 23.56 13.91
CA ARG A 480 7.80 24.11 15.27
C ARG A 480 8.54 23.14 16.21
N LEU A 481 8.16 21.87 16.21
CA LEU A 481 8.78 20.84 17.05
C LEU A 481 10.20 20.48 16.60
N ALA A 482 10.48 20.56 15.29
CA ALA A 482 11.79 20.27 14.71
C ALA A 482 12.72 21.49 14.66
N CYS A 483 12.27 22.66 15.14
CA CYS A 483 12.97 23.94 15.12
C CYS A 483 13.48 24.31 13.72
N PHE A 484 12.58 24.34 12.73
CA PHE A 484 12.90 24.81 11.39
C PHE A 484 13.35 26.28 11.41
N LYS A 485 14.19 26.67 10.45
CA LYS A 485 14.64 28.07 10.32
C LYS A 485 13.47 28.97 9.88
N GLU A 486 13.47 30.21 10.33
CA GLU A 486 12.49 31.21 9.87
C GLU A 486 12.63 31.48 8.36
N TYR A 487 11.51 31.81 7.72
CA TYR A 487 11.47 32.10 6.29
C TYR A 487 12.09 33.47 6.01
N ILE A 488 13.15 33.52 5.21
CA ILE A 488 13.80 34.77 4.76
C ILE A 488 13.44 34.96 3.28
N THR A 489 12.89 36.13 2.94
CA THR A 489 12.29 36.46 1.64
C THR A 489 13.29 36.57 0.47
N ASP A 490 14.60 36.54 0.73
CA ASP A 490 15.66 36.84 -0.25
C ASP A 490 16.09 35.66 -1.16
N ASP A 491 15.62 34.44 -0.93
CA ASP A 491 16.02 33.26 -1.74
C ASP A 491 15.29 33.13 -3.09
N LYS A 492 14.50 34.13 -3.51
CA LYS A 492 13.73 34.07 -4.78
C LYS A 492 14.56 34.35 -6.03
N ILE A 493 15.85 34.68 -5.89
CA ILE A 493 16.76 34.88 -7.03
C ILE A 493 18.00 34.01 -6.80
N ILE A 494 17.98 32.78 -7.33
CA ILE A 494 19.06 32.13 -8.10
C ILE A 494 18.54 30.73 -8.45
N VAL A 495 18.09 30.58 -9.70
CA VAL A 495 18.10 29.28 -10.36
C VAL A 495 19.42 29.19 -11.12
N SER A 496 20.14 28.09 -10.87
CA SER A 496 21.24 27.51 -11.63
C SER A 496 22.66 27.63 -11.04
N PHE A 497 23.33 26.46 -11.08
CA PHE A 497 24.74 26.14 -10.85
C PHE A 497 25.26 25.89 -9.42
N GLY A 498 25.58 24.61 -9.19
CA GLY A 498 26.84 24.23 -8.54
C GLY A 498 26.77 23.76 -7.10
N HIS A 499 27.02 22.46 -6.90
CA HIS A 499 27.70 21.84 -5.75
C HIS A 499 28.09 22.77 -4.57
N LEU A 500 27.56 22.52 -3.36
CA LEU A 500 28.38 22.07 -2.22
C LEU A 500 27.55 21.61 -1.02
N TRP A 501 28.07 20.57 -0.38
CA TRP A 501 27.62 19.94 0.85
C TRP A 501 28.09 20.72 2.10
N MET A 502 27.29 20.61 3.17
CA MET A 502 27.58 20.88 4.61
C MET A 502 27.73 22.31 5.12
N ALA A 503 26.88 22.63 6.11
CA ALA A 503 27.25 23.48 7.25
C ALA A 503 27.00 22.71 8.56
N TYR A 504 28.09 22.57 9.32
CA TYR A 504 28.20 22.00 10.66
C TYR A 504 28.20 23.16 11.68
N CYS A 505 27.70 22.96 12.90
CA CYS A 505 27.89 23.89 14.02
C CYS A 505 28.68 23.22 15.14
N ILE A 506 29.96 23.60 15.36
CA ILE A 506 30.70 23.66 16.65
C ILE A 506 31.84 24.71 16.50
N PRO A 507 32.13 25.60 17.48
CA PRO A 507 33.07 26.73 17.33
C PRO A 507 34.55 26.43 17.69
N ASN A 508 35.47 27.14 16.98
CA ASN A 508 36.87 27.60 17.26
C ASN A 508 37.80 26.73 18.16
N SER A 509 39.11 26.45 17.93
CA SER A 509 40.23 26.72 16.98
C SER A 509 41.51 26.08 17.62
N PRO A 510 42.77 26.10 17.09
CA PRO A 510 43.30 26.08 15.72
C PRO A 510 44.37 24.97 15.45
N SER A 511 44.83 24.91 14.18
CA SER A 511 46.09 24.34 13.65
C SER A 511 46.20 22.82 13.43
N LEU A 512 46.11 22.38 12.17
CA LEU A 512 47.27 21.93 11.39
C LEU A 512 46.90 21.81 9.90
N GLN A 513 47.80 22.31 9.06
CA GLN A 513 47.71 22.45 7.61
C GLN A 513 48.03 21.12 6.90
N GLY A 514 47.33 20.87 5.79
CA GLY A 514 47.91 20.20 4.61
C GLY A 514 47.45 18.77 4.31
N TRP A 515 46.48 18.61 3.42
CA TRP A 515 46.72 18.14 2.04
C TRP A 515 45.40 18.02 1.26
N LYS A 516 45.36 18.67 0.10
CA LYS A 516 44.28 18.59 -0.90
C LYS A 516 44.63 17.49 -1.91
N THR A 517 43.71 16.56 -2.16
CA THR A 517 43.68 15.75 -3.37
C THR A 517 42.23 15.63 -3.83
N GLY A 518 41.92 16.18 -5.00
CA GLY A 518 40.58 16.13 -5.61
C GLY A 518 40.27 14.77 -6.25
N PRO A 519 38.99 14.39 -6.40
CA PRO A 519 38.61 13.19 -7.13
C PRO A 519 38.62 13.48 -8.63
N CYS A 520 39.53 12.83 -9.36
CA CYS A 520 39.48 12.77 -10.81
C CYS A 520 38.34 11.84 -11.24
N CYS A 521 37.46 12.37 -12.10
CA CYS A 521 36.55 11.58 -12.93
C CYS A 521 37.37 10.66 -13.87
N LEU A 522 37.07 9.38 -13.84
CA LEU A 522 37.53 8.39 -14.82
C LEU A 522 36.29 7.61 -15.27
N PHE A 523 36.18 7.41 -16.59
CA PHE A 523 35.11 6.77 -17.35
C PHE A 523 33.99 7.67 -17.87
N GLY A 524 34.34 8.45 -18.90
CA GLY A 524 33.41 8.76 -19.99
C GLY A 524 33.44 7.64 -21.03
N TRP A 525 32.27 7.11 -21.40
CA TRP A 525 32.11 6.50 -22.71
C TRP A 525 30.69 6.70 -23.25
N ASN A 526 30.61 7.49 -24.33
CA ASN A 526 29.51 7.57 -25.27
C ASN A 526 29.51 6.31 -26.15
N ILE A 527 28.47 5.47 -26.12
CA ILE A 527 28.01 4.51 -27.14
C ILE A 527 26.57 4.19 -26.70
N GLY A 528 25.50 4.64 -27.37
CA GLY A 528 24.99 4.09 -28.63
C GLY A 528 23.48 3.89 -28.47
N LYS A 529 22.69 4.57 -29.30
CA LYS A 529 21.22 4.51 -29.35
C LYS A 529 20.72 3.10 -29.73
N ASN A 530 19.47 2.85 -29.29
CA ASN A 530 18.50 1.83 -29.74
C ASN A 530 18.61 0.40 -29.16
N ARG A 531 17.61 0.02 -28.36
CA ARG A 531 16.49 -0.85 -28.79
C ARG A 531 15.38 -0.84 -27.73
N VAL A 532 14.24 -0.28 -28.13
CA VAL A 532 12.93 -0.59 -27.56
C VAL A 532 12.59 -2.03 -27.98
N ASN A 533 12.19 -2.87 -27.03
CA ASN A 533 11.50 -4.15 -27.21
C ASN A 533 10.97 -4.55 -25.82
N GLY A 534 9.70 -4.83 -25.55
CA GLY A 534 8.44 -4.83 -26.28
C GLY A 534 7.41 -5.32 -25.26
N LYS A 535 6.27 -4.64 -25.08
CA LYS A 535 5.19 -5.13 -24.21
C LYS A 535 4.77 -6.54 -24.69
N PRO A 536 4.49 -7.51 -23.80
CA PRO A 536 3.98 -8.81 -24.23
C PRO A 536 2.71 -8.59 -25.06
N GLN A 537 2.66 -9.16 -26.26
CA GLN A 537 1.50 -9.03 -27.14
C GLN A 537 0.31 -9.75 -26.50
N ILE A 538 -0.82 -9.04 -26.37
CA ILE A 538 -2.06 -9.60 -25.86
C ILE A 538 -2.58 -10.60 -26.89
N LYS A 539 -2.55 -11.89 -26.56
CA LYS A 539 -3.05 -12.96 -27.41
C LYS A 539 -4.53 -13.18 -27.14
N TYR A 540 -5.32 -13.24 -28.21
CA TYR A 540 -6.73 -13.65 -28.19
C TYR A 540 -6.89 -14.85 -29.13
N HIS A 541 -7.83 -15.74 -28.81
CA HIS A 541 -8.17 -16.87 -29.65
C HIS A 541 -9.37 -16.50 -30.52
N ASP A 542 -9.27 -16.80 -31.82
CA ASP A 542 -10.36 -16.61 -32.77
C ASP A 542 -11.39 -17.73 -32.59
N ILE A 543 -12.30 -17.54 -31.62
CA ILE A 543 -13.39 -18.46 -31.27
C ILE A 543 -14.68 -17.64 -31.24
N ASP A 544 -15.73 -18.17 -31.86
CA ASP A 544 -17.06 -17.56 -31.81
C ASP A 544 -17.63 -17.58 -30.39
N LEU A 545 -18.53 -16.63 -30.10
CA LEU A 545 -19.14 -16.53 -28.78
C LEU A 545 -19.98 -17.78 -28.47
N THR A 546 -19.60 -18.48 -27.41
CA THR A 546 -20.31 -19.68 -26.96
C THR A 546 -21.57 -19.36 -26.15
N PHE A 547 -21.95 -18.09 -26.00
CA PHE A 547 -23.15 -17.65 -25.29
C PHE A 547 -23.86 -16.51 -26.04
N PRO A 548 -25.19 -16.36 -25.87
CA PRO A 548 -25.93 -15.28 -26.53
C PRO A 548 -25.52 -13.92 -25.98
N THR A 549 -25.37 -12.92 -26.85
CA THR A 549 -25.02 -11.54 -26.46
C THR A 549 -26.04 -10.92 -25.50
N SER A 550 -27.29 -11.38 -25.53
CA SER A 550 -28.32 -10.96 -24.58
C SER A 550 -28.00 -11.25 -23.11
N LEU A 551 -27.09 -12.19 -22.83
CA LEU A 551 -26.66 -12.51 -21.47
C LEU A 551 -25.97 -11.32 -20.80
N VAL A 552 -25.21 -10.54 -21.57
CA VAL A 552 -24.39 -9.42 -21.07
C VAL A 552 -25.06 -8.06 -21.28
N ASP A 553 -26.29 -8.00 -21.79
CA ASP A 553 -27.01 -6.75 -22.07
C ASP A 553 -27.25 -5.89 -20.82
N LYS A 554 -27.32 -6.51 -19.65
CA LYS A 554 -27.48 -5.82 -18.36
C LYS A 554 -26.15 -5.55 -17.64
N THR A 555 -25.03 -5.69 -18.34
CA THR A 555 -23.68 -5.57 -17.77
C THR A 555 -22.85 -4.53 -18.53
N PHE A 556 -21.66 -4.21 -18.00
CA PHE A 556 -20.66 -3.32 -18.63
C PHE A 556 -20.18 -3.81 -20.02
N LEU A 557 -20.43 -5.07 -20.37
CA LEU A 557 -20.08 -5.65 -21.67
C LEU A 557 -21.15 -5.43 -22.75
N ARG A 558 -22.24 -4.69 -22.45
CA ARG A 558 -23.33 -4.42 -23.40
C ARG A 558 -22.82 -3.74 -24.67
N GLY A 559 -23.11 -4.34 -25.82
CA GLY A 559 -22.77 -3.78 -27.14
C GLY A 559 -21.27 -3.74 -27.45
N LYS A 560 -20.43 -4.44 -26.66
CA LYS A 560 -18.97 -4.52 -26.86
C LYS A 560 -18.60 -5.81 -27.59
N GLU A 561 -17.55 -5.75 -28.40
CA GLU A 561 -16.94 -6.95 -28.98
C GLU A 561 -16.23 -7.74 -27.88
N LEU A 562 -16.51 -9.05 -27.80
CA LEU A 562 -15.93 -9.98 -26.84
C LEU A 562 -15.07 -11.01 -27.57
N LYS A 563 -13.86 -11.23 -27.08
CA LYS A 563 -12.92 -12.24 -27.60
C LYS A 563 -12.48 -13.19 -26.50
N CYS A 564 -12.21 -14.43 -26.89
CA CYS A 564 -11.67 -15.43 -25.98
C CYS A 564 -10.22 -15.07 -25.63
N CYS A 565 -9.96 -14.83 -24.35
CA CYS A 565 -8.63 -14.48 -23.84
C CYS A 565 -7.89 -15.65 -23.20
N TYR A 566 -8.60 -16.72 -22.82
CA TYR A 566 -8.04 -17.91 -22.21
C TYR A 566 -8.87 -19.13 -22.58
N ARG A 567 -8.20 -20.21 -22.96
CA ARG A 567 -8.80 -21.52 -23.16
C ARG A 567 -7.92 -22.60 -22.53
N ALA A 568 -8.45 -23.32 -21.54
CA ALA A 568 -7.68 -24.27 -20.74
C ALA A 568 -7.00 -25.38 -21.56
N THR A 569 -7.60 -25.83 -22.67
CA THR A 569 -6.97 -26.82 -23.57
C THR A 569 -5.77 -26.29 -24.35
N ILE A 570 -5.73 -24.99 -24.68
CA ILE A 570 -4.60 -24.37 -25.38
C ILE A 570 -3.56 -23.86 -24.39
N ASP A 571 -4.01 -23.07 -23.41
CA ASP A 571 -3.15 -22.28 -22.54
C ASP A 571 -2.74 -23.08 -21.29
N GLY A 572 -3.45 -24.17 -20.97
CA GLY A 572 -3.15 -25.11 -19.89
C GLY A 572 -4.01 -24.90 -18.65
N PHE A 573 -4.28 -25.97 -17.89
CA PHE A 573 -5.26 -26.01 -16.79
C PHE A 573 -4.76 -25.46 -15.43
N SER A 574 -3.58 -24.85 -15.38
CA SER A 574 -3.05 -24.33 -14.12
C SER A 574 -3.59 -22.94 -13.82
N ALA A 575 -3.86 -22.63 -12.54
CA ALA A 575 -4.26 -21.28 -12.13
C ALA A 575 -3.25 -20.20 -12.55
N THR A 576 -1.95 -20.52 -12.62
CA THR A 576 -0.94 -19.58 -13.13
C THR A 576 -1.18 -19.23 -14.60
N ASN A 577 -1.51 -20.22 -15.43
CA ASN A 577 -1.74 -20.03 -16.86
C ASN A 577 -3.03 -19.23 -17.10
N PHE A 578 -4.04 -19.47 -16.26
CA PHE A 578 -5.24 -18.66 -16.21
C PHE A 578 -4.92 -17.19 -15.94
N HIS A 579 -4.16 -16.88 -14.88
CA HIS A 579 -3.82 -15.50 -14.52
C HIS A 579 -2.92 -14.81 -15.56
N GLU A 580 -1.95 -15.53 -16.12
CA GLU A 580 -1.13 -15.02 -17.25
C GLU A 580 -1.97 -14.55 -18.44
N CYS A 581 -3.14 -15.17 -18.65
CA CYS A 581 -4.03 -14.87 -19.77
C CYS A 581 -5.20 -13.95 -19.41
N CYS A 582 -5.66 -13.92 -18.16
CA CYS A 582 -6.89 -13.23 -17.76
C CYS A 582 -6.65 -11.93 -16.98
N ASP A 583 -5.48 -11.79 -16.35
CA ASP A 583 -5.22 -10.63 -15.50
C ASP A 583 -5.18 -9.33 -16.30
N PHE A 584 -5.72 -8.27 -15.70
CA PHE A 584 -5.81 -6.93 -16.27
C PHE A 584 -6.60 -6.85 -17.60
N LYS A 585 -7.54 -7.78 -17.85
CA LYS A 585 -8.43 -7.72 -19.03
C LYS A 585 -9.83 -7.14 -18.74
N GLY A 586 -10.10 -6.76 -17.50
CA GLY A 586 -11.37 -6.16 -17.07
C GLY A 586 -12.52 -7.18 -16.89
N PRO A 587 -13.79 -6.73 -16.97
CA PRO A 587 -14.95 -7.59 -16.81
C PRO A 587 -14.92 -8.75 -17.80
N CYS A 588 -15.23 -9.95 -17.33
CA CYS A 588 -15.15 -11.15 -18.14
C CYS A 588 -16.27 -12.16 -17.87
N VAL A 589 -16.57 -12.95 -18.90
CA VAL A 589 -17.50 -14.07 -18.86
C VAL A 589 -16.69 -15.36 -18.86
N ILE A 590 -16.93 -16.24 -17.90
CA ILE A 590 -16.30 -17.55 -17.79
C ILE A 590 -17.32 -18.60 -18.21
N ILE A 591 -16.91 -19.51 -19.09
CA ILE A 591 -17.69 -20.66 -19.54
C ILE A 591 -16.93 -21.94 -19.15
N GLY A 592 -17.63 -22.88 -18.54
CA GLY A 592 -17.09 -24.17 -18.15
C GLY A 592 -17.87 -25.31 -18.79
N TYR A 593 -17.13 -26.29 -19.29
CA TYR A 593 -17.67 -27.54 -19.81
C TYR A 593 -17.25 -28.69 -18.90
N THR A 594 -18.23 -29.44 -18.41
CA THR A 594 -17.98 -30.63 -17.59
C THR A 594 -17.88 -31.88 -18.46
N ASN A 595 -17.26 -32.94 -17.92
CA ASN A 595 -17.19 -34.26 -18.55
C ASN A 595 -18.56 -34.93 -18.82
N LYS A 596 -19.64 -34.40 -18.24
CA LYS A 596 -21.02 -34.86 -18.47
C LYS A 596 -21.72 -34.05 -19.55
N SER A 597 -20.95 -33.34 -20.40
CA SER A 597 -21.47 -32.42 -21.42
C SER A 597 -22.36 -31.30 -20.85
N PHE A 598 -22.31 -31.05 -19.54
CA PHE A 598 -23.05 -29.97 -18.89
C PHE A 598 -22.26 -28.68 -18.97
N LYS A 599 -22.95 -27.61 -19.41
CA LYS A 599 -22.42 -26.29 -19.67
C LYS A 599 -22.93 -25.30 -18.63
N PHE A 600 -22.01 -24.53 -18.06
CA PHE A 600 -22.30 -23.49 -17.08
C PHE A 600 -21.39 -22.29 -17.31
N GLY A 601 -21.68 -21.21 -16.62
CA GLY A 601 -20.78 -20.07 -16.63
C GLY A 601 -21.03 -19.10 -15.49
N ALA A 602 -20.22 -18.06 -15.48
CA ALA A 602 -20.22 -17.03 -14.47
C ALA A 602 -19.78 -15.70 -15.08
N PHE A 603 -20.31 -14.60 -14.55
CA PHE A 603 -19.90 -13.26 -14.96
C PHE A 603 -19.18 -12.57 -13.81
N ASN A 604 -17.94 -12.16 -14.08
CA ASN A 604 -17.11 -11.37 -13.16
C ASN A 604 -17.06 -9.90 -13.65
N PRO A 605 -17.72 -8.96 -12.96
CA PRO A 605 -17.68 -7.54 -13.31
C PRO A 605 -16.34 -6.85 -13.02
N GLU A 606 -15.52 -7.36 -12.10
CA GLU A 606 -14.25 -6.71 -11.68
C GLU A 606 -13.04 -7.13 -12.53
N GLY A 607 -13.09 -8.35 -13.08
CA GLY A 607 -11.94 -9.01 -13.71
C GLY A 607 -11.01 -9.67 -12.69
N TYR A 608 -9.80 -10.02 -13.14
CA TYR A 608 -8.76 -10.66 -12.33
C TYR A 608 -7.49 -9.79 -12.30
N ARG A 609 -6.79 -9.77 -11.17
CA ARG A 609 -5.57 -8.98 -10.92
C ARG A 609 -4.55 -9.72 -10.05
N SER A 610 -4.84 -10.94 -9.60
CA SER A 610 -3.98 -11.73 -8.70
C SER A 610 -3.65 -11.00 -7.40
N THR A 611 -4.62 -10.28 -6.80
CA THR A 611 -4.37 -9.47 -5.58
C THR A 611 -4.43 -10.26 -4.28
N ASP A 612 -4.87 -11.52 -4.29
CA ASP A 612 -5.18 -12.32 -3.10
C ASP A 612 -6.25 -11.65 -2.20
N ASP A 613 -7.17 -10.90 -2.81
CA ASP A 613 -8.25 -10.16 -2.15
C ASP A 613 -9.63 -10.70 -2.55
N TYR A 614 -10.67 -10.17 -1.91
CA TYR A 614 -12.07 -10.48 -2.21
C TYR A 614 -12.85 -9.21 -2.53
N TYR A 615 -13.84 -9.34 -3.41
CA TYR A 615 -14.68 -8.23 -3.85
C TYR A 615 -16.14 -8.49 -3.49
N ASP A 616 -16.78 -7.48 -2.91
CA ASP A 616 -18.22 -7.48 -2.68
C ASP A 616 -18.91 -6.68 -3.79
N THR A 617 -19.69 -7.37 -4.62
CA THR A 617 -20.43 -6.77 -5.75
C THR A 617 -21.75 -7.51 -5.94
N PHE A 618 -22.82 -6.78 -6.29
CA PHE A 618 -24.12 -7.38 -6.61
C PHE A 618 -24.27 -7.73 -8.10
N ASP A 619 -23.36 -7.25 -8.95
CA ASP A 619 -23.43 -7.43 -10.40
C ASP A 619 -22.82 -8.76 -10.87
N ALA A 620 -22.12 -9.48 -9.99
CA ALA A 620 -21.67 -10.84 -10.25
C ALA A 620 -22.86 -11.81 -10.22
N PHE A 621 -22.90 -12.72 -11.19
CA PHE A 621 -23.93 -13.76 -11.26
C PHE A 621 -23.39 -15.05 -11.87
N LEU A 622 -24.00 -16.16 -11.50
CA LEU A 622 -23.77 -17.47 -12.10
C LEU A 622 -24.88 -17.77 -13.11
N PHE A 623 -24.63 -18.66 -14.06
CA PHE A 623 -25.67 -19.13 -14.98
C PHE A 623 -25.41 -20.54 -15.50
N TYR A 624 -26.46 -21.22 -15.94
CA TYR A 624 -26.36 -22.56 -16.50
C TYR A 624 -27.44 -22.83 -17.55
N TRP A 625 -27.25 -23.92 -18.30
CA TRP A 625 -28.21 -24.41 -19.29
C TRP A 625 -28.80 -25.74 -18.85
N ILE A 626 -30.09 -25.94 -19.13
CA ILE A 626 -30.77 -27.23 -18.91
C ILE A 626 -30.38 -28.21 -20.03
N ASP A 627 -30.40 -27.74 -21.28
CA ASP A 627 -30.05 -28.52 -22.47
C ASP A 627 -29.09 -27.71 -23.36
N ASN A 628 -28.16 -28.39 -24.04
CA ASN A 628 -27.15 -27.75 -24.88
C ASN A 628 -27.69 -27.07 -26.14
N GLU A 629 -28.96 -27.31 -26.53
CA GLU A 629 -29.38 -27.00 -27.90
C GLU A 629 -30.12 -25.68 -28.13
N THR A 630 -30.90 -25.05 -27.24
CA THR A 630 -31.56 -23.76 -27.60
C THR A 630 -32.23 -22.95 -26.47
N THR A 631 -32.02 -23.26 -25.19
CA THR A 631 -32.73 -22.56 -24.10
C THR A 631 -31.91 -21.36 -23.59
N LYS A 632 -32.59 -20.24 -23.28
CA LYS A 632 -31.96 -19.08 -22.63
C LYS A 632 -31.27 -19.52 -21.32
N PRO A 633 -30.07 -19.00 -21.01
CA PRO A 633 -29.38 -19.34 -19.76
C PRO A 633 -30.19 -18.89 -18.55
N ILE A 634 -30.26 -19.75 -17.53
CA ILE A 634 -30.91 -19.43 -16.25
C ILE A 634 -29.89 -18.70 -15.37
N MET A 635 -30.23 -17.50 -14.92
CA MET A 635 -29.36 -16.65 -14.11
C MET A 635 -29.57 -16.90 -12.62
N LEU A 636 -28.47 -17.02 -11.89
CA LEU A 636 -28.42 -17.16 -10.44
C LEU A 636 -27.71 -15.92 -9.88
N PRO A 637 -28.46 -14.87 -9.49
CA PRO A 637 -27.86 -13.66 -8.95
C PRO A 637 -27.18 -13.91 -7.60
N LYS A 638 -26.32 -12.99 -7.18
CA LYS A 638 -25.79 -12.98 -5.81
C LYS A 638 -26.95 -12.89 -4.81
N VAL A 639 -26.98 -13.80 -3.83
CA VAL A 639 -27.94 -13.77 -2.70
C VAL A 639 -27.18 -14.07 -1.41
N GLY A 640 -27.44 -13.29 -0.35
CA GLY A 640 -26.72 -13.39 0.92
C GLY A 640 -26.33 -12.01 1.46
N GLY A 641 -26.03 -11.94 2.77
CA GLY A 641 -25.62 -10.71 3.47
C GLY A 641 -24.20 -10.23 3.13
N SER A 642 -23.47 -9.68 4.10
CA SER A 642 -22.14 -9.03 3.99
C SER A 642 -20.97 -9.92 3.49
N GLY A 643 -21.23 -11.04 2.83
CA GLY A 643 -20.22 -11.95 2.30
C GLY A 643 -19.74 -11.54 0.91
N ALA A 644 -18.45 -11.75 0.65
CA ALA A 644 -17.81 -11.44 -0.63
C ALA A 644 -18.45 -12.20 -1.80
N ALA A 645 -18.59 -11.51 -2.93
CA ALA A 645 -19.14 -12.04 -4.17
C ALA A 645 -18.09 -12.81 -4.99
N LEU A 646 -16.84 -12.35 -4.93
CA LEU A 646 -15.72 -12.82 -5.73
C LEU A 646 -14.47 -12.94 -4.87
N PHE A 647 -13.62 -13.90 -5.19
CA PHE A 647 -12.28 -14.05 -4.61
C PHE A 647 -11.25 -14.11 -5.74
N ASP A 648 -10.24 -13.24 -5.68
CA ASP A 648 -9.17 -13.13 -6.67
C ASP A 648 -7.85 -13.60 -6.07
N TYR A 649 -7.70 -14.93 -5.98
CA TYR A 649 -6.49 -15.56 -5.45
C TYR A 649 -5.48 -15.82 -6.56
N ALA A 650 -4.25 -15.31 -6.41
CA ALA A 650 -3.17 -15.49 -7.39
C ALA A 650 -2.80 -16.98 -7.64
N ARG A 651 -3.15 -17.85 -6.69
CA ARG A 651 -2.90 -19.30 -6.75
C ARG A 651 -4.15 -20.13 -7.01
N GLY A 652 -5.32 -19.51 -7.18
CA GLY A 652 -6.59 -20.18 -7.47
C GLY A 652 -7.13 -19.78 -8.84
N GLY A 653 -8.00 -20.58 -9.43
CA GLY A 653 -8.78 -20.14 -10.59
C GLY A 653 -9.98 -19.27 -10.18
N PRO A 654 -10.96 -19.10 -11.08
CA PRO A 654 -12.20 -18.35 -10.81
C PRO A 654 -12.95 -18.79 -9.54
N GLN A 655 -13.20 -17.86 -8.61
CA GLN A 655 -13.97 -18.13 -7.40
C GLN A 655 -15.09 -17.11 -7.15
N PHE A 656 -16.30 -17.62 -7.08
CA PHE A 656 -17.53 -16.87 -6.87
C PHE A 656 -18.13 -17.25 -5.51
N GLY A 657 -18.03 -16.32 -4.56
CA GLY A 657 -18.45 -16.53 -3.18
C GLY A 657 -17.54 -17.51 -2.43
N ALA A 658 -17.78 -17.67 -1.13
CA ALA A 658 -16.92 -18.52 -0.29
C ALA A 658 -17.01 -20.01 -0.68
N ASP A 659 -18.18 -20.44 -1.15
CA ASP A 659 -18.44 -21.80 -1.61
C ASP A 659 -19.37 -21.84 -2.85
N GLY A 660 -19.72 -20.70 -3.47
CA GLY A 660 -20.73 -20.62 -4.52
C GLY A 660 -20.34 -21.40 -5.78
N LEU A 661 -19.25 -20.99 -6.43
CA LEU A 661 -18.59 -21.72 -7.52
C LEU A 661 -17.09 -21.49 -7.43
N LEU A 662 -16.33 -22.57 -7.27
CA LEU A 662 -14.87 -22.55 -7.15
C LEU A 662 -14.28 -23.42 -8.27
N ILE A 663 -13.54 -22.82 -9.19
CA ILE A 663 -12.84 -23.53 -10.27
C ILE A 663 -11.35 -23.49 -9.96
N GLY A 664 -10.72 -24.66 -9.78
CA GLY A 664 -9.32 -24.78 -9.38
C GLY A 664 -8.96 -24.00 -8.12
N PRO A 665 -9.60 -24.24 -6.96
CA PRO A 665 -9.24 -23.57 -5.72
C PRO A 665 -7.78 -23.89 -5.31
N PRO A 666 -7.10 -22.98 -4.59
CA PRO A 666 -5.74 -23.22 -4.14
C PRO A 666 -5.70 -24.43 -3.20
N LEU A 667 -4.66 -25.25 -3.32
CA LEU A 667 -4.52 -26.49 -2.53
C LEU A 667 -4.17 -26.22 -1.05
N ALA A 668 -3.75 -24.99 -0.73
CA ALA A 668 -3.52 -24.51 0.63
C ALA A 668 -4.42 -23.30 0.92
N PRO A 669 -5.01 -23.20 2.13
CA PRO A 669 -5.85 -22.06 2.48
C PRO A 669 -5.03 -20.77 2.52
N VAL A 670 -5.45 -19.77 1.72
CA VAL A 670 -4.84 -18.44 1.66
C VAL A 670 -5.37 -17.61 2.83
N MET A 671 -4.84 -17.86 4.03
CA MET A 671 -5.23 -17.12 5.24
C MET A 671 -4.39 -15.84 5.37
N GLY A 672 -4.79 -14.76 4.68
CA GLY A 672 -4.50 -13.36 5.00
C GLY A 672 -3.11 -13.01 5.58
N GLY A 673 -2.04 -13.66 5.13
CA GLY A 673 -0.73 -13.53 5.76
C GLY A 673 0.39 -14.11 4.88
N PHE A 674 1.34 -13.24 4.53
CA PHE A 674 2.69 -13.54 4.04
C PHE A 674 2.83 -14.87 3.27
N ALA A 675 2.46 -14.88 1.99
CA ALA A 675 3.05 -15.82 1.04
C ALA A 675 4.32 -15.17 0.48
N GLY A 676 5.49 -15.70 0.85
CA GLY A 676 6.77 -15.30 0.26
C GLY A 676 6.87 -15.66 -1.23
N PRO A 677 7.89 -15.14 -1.93
CA PRO A 677 7.98 -15.18 -3.39
C PRO A 677 8.28 -16.56 -4.00
N ASP A 678 8.61 -17.57 -3.18
CA ASP A 678 9.04 -18.87 -3.68
C ASP A 678 8.24 -20.02 -3.05
N THR A 679 7.25 -20.58 -3.77
CA THR A 679 6.92 -22.03 -3.74
C THR A 679 5.78 -22.34 -4.72
N ASN A 680 6.02 -23.20 -5.72
CA ASN A 680 4.99 -23.82 -6.57
C ASN A 680 4.06 -24.81 -5.81
N SER A 681 4.15 -24.87 -4.48
CA SER A 681 3.26 -25.68 -3.65
C SER A 681 1.98 -24.90 -3.35
N GLY A 682 0.87 -25.29 -3.97
CA GLY A 682 -0.46 -24.73 -3.67
C GLY A 682 -1.28 -24.25 -4.86
N ILE A 683 -0.74 -24.30 -6.09
CA ILE A 683 -1.43 -23.83 -7.29
C ILE A 683 -2.66 -24.72 -7.58
N GLY A 684 -3.81 -24.09 -7.78
CA GLY A 684 -5.06 -24.76 -8.13
C GLY A 684 -5.06 -25.32 -9.55
N ASP A 685 -5.74 -26.45 -9.73
CA ASP A 685 -5.94 -27.10 -11.03
C ASP A 685 -7.39 -26.88 -11.50
N LEU A 686 -7.55 -26.17 -12.63
CA LEU A 686 -8.85 -25.81 -13.20
C LEU A 686 -9.63 -27.04 -13.73
N ARG A 687 -9.04 -28.24 -13.74
CA ARG A 687 -9.77 -29.49 -14.01
C ARG A 687 -10.81 -29.83 -12.95
N GLN A 688 -10.73 -29.25 -11.76
CA GLN A 688 -11.65 -29.54 -10.67
C GLN A 688 -12.48 -28.30 -10.32
N ALA A 689 -13.79 -28.48 -10.21
CA ALA A 689 -14.70 -27.45 -9.73
C ALA A 689 -15.57 -27.94 -8.58
N LYS A 690 -15.93 -27.03 -7.67
CA LYS A 690 -16.83 -27.26 -6.54
C LYS A 690 -17.91 -26.17 -6.51
N SER A 691 -19.15 -26.52 -6.17
CA SER A 691 -20.24 -25.55 -6.03
C SER A 691 -21.16 -25.89 -4.87
N ARG A 692 -21.56 -24.87 -4.12
CA ARG A 692 -22.61 -24.88 -3.10
C ARG A 692 -23.38 -23.56 -3.12
N LEU A 693 -24.57 -23.59 -3.69
CA LEU A 693 -25.52 -22.49 -3.83
C LEU A 693 -26.39 -22.32 -2.56
N GLY A 694 -26.93 -21.12 -2.38
CA GLY A 694 -27.85 -20.75 -1.29
C GLY A 694 -27.25 -19.85 -0.20
N LEU A 695 -25.92 -19.70 -0.15
CA LEU A 695 -25.25 -18.77 0.78
C LEU A 695 -24.77 -17.48 0.11
N SER A 696 -24.10 -17.61 -1.03
CA SER A 696 -23.54 -16.46 -1.80
C SER A 696 -24.29 -16.21 -3.10
N TYR A 697 -24.89 -17.24 -3.71
CA TYR A 697 -25.60 -17.17 -4.99
C TYR A 697 -26.90 -17.95 -4.92
N ALA A 698 -27.91 -17.52 -5.70
CA ALA A 698 -29.25 -18.09 -5.69
C ALA A 698 -29.23 -19.60 -5.91
N LYS A 699 -30.13 -20.31 -5.22
CA LYS A 699 -30.39 -21.72 -5.50
C LYS A 699 -31.03 -21.86 -6.88
N ARG A 700 -30.84 -23.03 -7.49
CA ARG A 700 -31.51 -23.39 -8.74
C ARG A 700 -33.03 -23.47 -8.50
N GLU A 701 -33.81 -23.30 -9.57
CA GLU A 701 -35.28 -23.38 -9.52
C GLU A 701 -35.76 -24.79 -9.11
N ASP A 702 -34.97 -25.82 -9.37
CA ASP A 702 -35.21 -27.21 -8.94
C ASP A 702 -34.90 -27.46 -7.45
N GLY A 703 -34.49 -26.43 -6.70
CA GLY A 703 -34.18 -26.50 -5.27
C GLY A 703 -32.80 -27.08 -4.95
N LYS A 704 -32.00 -27.45 -5.97
CA LYS A 704 -30.68 -28.05 -5.77
C LYS A 704 -29.65 -27.02 -5.28
N GLU A 705 -28.74 -27.50 -4.43
CA GLU A 705 -27.73 -26.67 -3.77
C GLU A 705 -26.39 -26.62 -4.52
N SER A 706 -26.31 -27.07 -5.77
CA SER A 706 -25.08 -26.98 -6.58
C SER A 706 -25.42 -26.61 -8.02
N ILE A 707 -24.56 -25.83 -8.66
CA ILE A 707 -24.73 -25.51 -10.08
C ILE A 707 -24.70 -26.78 -10.95
N PHE A 708 -23.99 -27.81 -10.52
CA PHE A 708 -23.88 -29.11 -11.21
C PHE A 708 -25.05 -30.07 -10.92
N GLY A 709 -26.09 -29.62 -10.20
CA GLY A 709 -27.24 -30.44 -9.85
C GLY A 709 -27.02 -31.19 -8.53
N ASP A 710 -27.06 -32.52 -8.55
CA ASP A 710 -26.98 -33.34 -7.33
C ASP A 710 -25.54 -33.48 -6.80
N GLU A 711 -24.54 -33.21 -7.66
CA GLU A 711 -23.14 -33.28 -7.30
C GLU A 711 -22.61 -31.92 -6.86
N SER A 712 -21.83 -31.90 -5.77
CA SER A 712 -21.14 -30.67 -5.31
C SER A 712 -19.79 -30.44 -5.97
N ARG A 713 -19.28 -31.42 -6.74
CA ARG A 713 -17.98 -31.36 -7.43
C ARG A 713 -18.13 -31.86 -8.85
N ALA A 714 -17.42 -31.24 -9.78
CA ALA A 714 -17.38 -31.65 -11.18
C ALA A 714 -15.94 -31.64 -11.71
N THR A 715 -15.67 -32.49 -12.71
CA THR A 715 -14.43 -32.44 -13.48
C THR A 715 -14.68 -31.66 -14.76
N LEU A 716 -13.85 -30.66 -15.02
CA LEU A 716 -13.95 -29.78 -16.18
C LEU A 716 -13.08 -30.30 -17.34
N GLU A 717 -13.66 -30.35 -18.52
CA GLU A 717 -12.97 -30.65 -19.78
C GLU A 717 -12.42 -29.40 -20.44
N GLU A 718 -13.10 -28.27 -20.28
CA GLU A 718 -12.70 -26.99 -20.87
C GLU A 718 -13.15 -25.83 -19.98
N VAL A 719 -12.31 -24.80 -19.92
CA VAL A 719 -12.64 -23.51 -19.30
C VAL A 719 -12.24 -22.42 -20.27
N GLU A 720 -13.20 -21.58 -20.64
CA GLU A 720 -13.04 -20.48 -21.56
C GLU A 720 -13.34 -19.16 -20.85
N VAL A 721 -12.58 -18.11 -21.17
CA VAL A 721 -12.82 -16.77 -20.65
C VAL A 721 -12.91 -15.79 -21.80
N PHE A 722 -13.98 -15.00 -21.79
CA PHE A 722 -14.24 -13.97 -22.80
C PHE A 722 -14.20 -12.59 -22.13
N CYS A 723 -13.47 -11.66 -22.74
CA CYS A 723 -13.38 -10.28 -22.29
C CYS A 723 -13.43 -9.34 -23.50
N SER A 724 -13.64 -8.05 -23.27
CA SER A 724 -13.61 -7.08 -24.36
C SER A 724 -12.18 -6.59 -24.60
N PRO A 725 -11.60 -6.75 -25.81
CA PRO A 725 -10.28 -6.19 -26.12
C PRO A 725 -10.21 -4.68 -25.98
N GLN A 726 -11.33 -3.99 -26.22
CA GLN A 726 -11.44 -2.54 -26.05
C GLN A 726 -11.21 -2.16 -24.59
N ILE A 727 -11.88 -2.85 -23.65
CA ILE A 727 -11.73 -2.60 -22.22
C ILE A 727 -10.35 -3.07 -21.73
N ALA A 728 -9.89 -4.24 -22.18
CA ALA A 728 -8.56 -4.74 -21.84
C ALA A 728 -7.44 -3.79 -22.29
N SER A 729 -7.64 -2.99 -23.34
CA SER A 729 -6.65 -2.00 -23.79
C SER A 729 -6.56 -0.72 -22.94
N LEU A 730 -7.54 -0.52 -22.04
CA LEU A 730 -7.60 0.57 -21.06
C LEU A 730 -6.83 0.26 -19.78
N TYR A 731 -6.54 -1.02 -19.53
CA TYR A 731 -5.60 -1.49 -18.51
C TYR A 731 -4.19 -1.60 -19.10
#